data_AF-A0A925HHJ8-F1
#
_entry.id   AF-A0A925HHJ8-F1
#
_cell.length_a   1.000
_cell.length_b   1.000
_cell.length_c   1.000
_cell.angle_alpha   90.00
_cell.angle_beta   90.00
_cell.angle_gamma   90.00
#
_symmetry.space_group_name_H-M   'P 1'
#
loop_
_entity.id
_entity.type
_entity.pdbx_description
1 polymer ?
#
loop_
_entity_poly.entity_id
_entity_poly.type
_entity_poly.pdbx_seq_one_letter_code
_entity_poly.pdbx_strand_id
1 'polypeptide(L)'
;MGRSINQRQPLRNPRRTRAPRRRSRLSRRGVASVLAMMFVVMFGSLAAAMAIVSKGNIRTAQTHLHVNRAMGAAETGLAIARQKLMEAASRFIISKGTIDLDFGPRLWNGTMSSGDGEVDVLPPPSGFTEAALPGGIAQALVNAHTSELNTVALAGAPAVPEIHSAPAGADAGAFQSAGWITTPAIAVDGTPTETGAGPAAFQITYAPLADGVSIRVYVTGYSSITELGSAYSYSRVAGEQQYRPVSRSVQQDFQIAKRPDHAVLSPSRIMIGKNVLVNGKLGARYDDVAQNDGHPITIRSDFMSMDDVLDSQLESLYIQLLSYDVDGDNRLRMGHAVEGGGIPINEDFDGNGEPDGAFEDVTSDGYLDEFDVFINRFDTNGDNRVALSTDLTAGTPADGQPEEFTLDEDMSILLDSALPDRNRNGVHGWQDDNGNGRWDSGEALSDFDAATATYPDRVLGYRDGFIDRKDRYAKVRGRLVFKVDEDAWSTAQGDYRQFVKGSIAAGAGQSPVEFSASDRKLPEVTNESFTSSQTPLRAAADGDSFESQLALQLGVATTQLPTYVEADTDPSHARFWRGDLDDAYVYSLTGRHLYEKMPFNSPLFTDWYYRPRYENMAFKNVQIPRGTNALFINCTFVGVTYVRSYNDNTHTNWSLYGKLDWNQAQARPILITEPLDKSDFLRYTTGNPADGPGNYDEFPDPPVIDGVIKTGLERDTKLYSNNLRFHDCLFVGSIVSDTPSGYTHVRNKFCFTGGTRFVTEHPAEPANPDLNPEPDDLEEINKSSMMLPNYSVDIGAFNSPTDTFVGGPPPHNVHLQGMIVAGVIDLRGTTTVDGTLMLTFAPVAGEGPLQQYGQPVGNPAGFNATLGYFGPDDGDGEALDPETLTVYNGQRIVGWDLDGDGLPDLNHDQIPTAAELAAGATPIPFYGYGRITLNWDPDRPMPDGIMLPVSAVVREGTYKEGH
;
A
#
# COMPACT_ATOMS: atom_id res chain seq x y z
N MET A 1 10.69 -1.92 -85.13
CA MET A 1 10.26 -2.56 -86.39
C MET A 1 9.33 -1.59 -87.14
N GLY A 2 9.65 -1.28 -88.42
CA GLY A 2 8.77 -0.70 -89.47
C GLY A 2 8.41 0.79 -89.42
N ARG A 3 9.14 1.70 -90.11
CA ARG A 3 8.87 2.36 -91.46
C ARG A 3 7.81 3.48 -91.41
N SER A 4 7.88 4.66 -92.06
CA SER A 4 8.55 5.20 -93.28
C SER A 4 8.30 6.74 -93.31
N ILE A 5 9.29 7.65 -93.38
CA ILE A 5 9.89 8.34 -94.57
C ILE A 5 8.90 9.17 -95.44
N ASN A 6 9.07 10.50 -95.58
CA ASN A 6 9.78 11.16 -96.71
C ASN A 6 9.80 12.72 -96.70
N GLN A 7 10.93 13.25 -97.20
CA GLN A 7 11.30 14.66 -97.44
C GLN A 7 10.85 15.15 -98.84
N ARG A 8 10.82 16.47 -99.08
CA ARG A 8 11.79 17.21 -99.96
C ARG A 8 11.31 18.61 -100.42
N GLN A 9 12.31 19.48 -100.55
CA GLN A 9 12.42 20.81 -101.18
C GLN A 9 12.93 20.63 -102.65
N PRO A 10 13.34 21.64 -103.49
CA PRO A 10 13.16 23.13 -103.52
C PRO A 10 13.07 23.78 -104.97
N LEU A 11 13.18 25.14 -105.02
CA LEU A 11 13.83 26.07 -106.00
C LEU A 11 13.09 26.83 -107.15
N ARG A 12 13.22 28.19 -107.06
CA ARG A 12 13.43 29.30 -108.05
C ARG A 12 12.44 29.63 -109.19
N ASN A 13 11.98 30.90 -109.32
CA ASN A 13 12.51 32.05 -110.14
C ASN A 13 11.44 33.22 -110.29
N PRO A 14 11.63 34.38 -111.01
CA PRO A 14 11.56 35.74 -110.40
C PRO A 14 10.71 36.88 -111.11
N ARG A 15 10.75 38.09 -110.49
CA ARG A 15 10.61 39.52 -110.99
C ARG A 15 9.24 40.20 -111.33
N ARG A 16 8.93 41.27 -110.55
CA ARG A 16 8.49 42.69 -110.83
C ARG A 16 7.41 42.96 -111.93
N THR A 17 6.40 43.84 -111.85
CA THR A 17 6.17 45.13 -111.13
C THR A 17 4.72 45.64 -111.32
N ARG A 18 4.31 46.58 -110.43
CA ARG A 18 3.26 47.64 -110.49
C ARG A 18 1.80 47.31 -110.09
N ALA A 19 1.38 48.05 -109.06
CA ALA A 19 0.04 48.20 -108.48
C ALA A 19 -0.79 49.28 -109.23
N PRO A 20 -2.01 49.69 -108.80
CA PRO A 20 -2.85 49.21 -107.69
C PRO A 20 -4.36 49.06 -108.02
N ARG A 21 -5.13 48.42 -107.11
CA ARG A 21 -6.45 48.93 -106.67
C ARG A 21 -6.95 48.20 -105.42
N ARG A 22 -7.28 48.99 -104.39
CA ARG A 22 -7.86 48.57 -103.10
C ARG A 22 -9.26 47.98 -103.29
N ARG A 23 -9.54 46.86 -102.61
CA ARG A 23 -10.87 46.46 -102.13
C ARG A 23 -10.76 46.09 -100.65
N SER A 24 -11.56 46.77 -99.83
CA SER A 24 -11.67 46.56 -98.38
C SER A 24 -12.32 45.23 -98.06
N ARG A 25 -11.62 44.38 -97.29
CA ARG A 25 -12.24 43.30 -96.51
C ARG A 25 -12.28 43.73 -95.04
N LEU A 26 -13.49 43.84 -94.49
CA LEU A 26 -13.74 44.04 -93.07
C LEU A 26 -13.20 42.83 -92.27
N SER A 27 -12.15 43.03 -91.47
CA SER A 27 -11.71 42.04 -90.49
C SER A 27 -12.37 42.32 -89.13
N ARG A 28 -13.13 41.36 -88.61
CA ARG A 28 -13.61 41.34 -87.22
C ARG A 28 -12.41 41.15 -86.26
N ARG A 29 -11.62 42.19 -86.02
CA ARG A 29 -10.45 42.19 -85.10
C ARG A 29 -10.71 42.87 -83.75
N GLY A 30 -11.87 43.53 -83.56
CA GLY A 30 -12.19 44.24 -82.30
C GLY A 30 -12.84 43.37 -81.20
N VAL A 31 -13.61 42.33 -81.56
CA VAL A 31 -14.31 41.50 -80.56
C VAL A 31 -13.35 40.55 -79.83
N ALA A 32 -12.37 39.99 -80.55
CA ALA A 32 -11.36 39.10 -79.95
C ALA A 32 -10.40 39.83 -79.01
N SER A 33 -10.04 41.10 -79.29
CA SER A 33 -9.17 41.89 -78.40
C SER A 33 -9.89 42.33 -77.13
N VAL A 34 -11.18 42.67 -77.21
CA VAL A 34 -11.99 43.02 -76.04
C VAL A 34 -12.23 41.79 -75.16
N LEU A 35 -12.58 40.63 -75.75
CA LEU A 35 -12.69 39.38 -75.01
C LEU A 35 -11.36 38.97 -74.37
N ALA A 36 -10.23 39.11 -75.08
CA ALA A 36 -8.91 38.85 -74.52
C ALA A 36 -8.56 39.79 -73.35
N MET A 37 -8.88 41.09 -73.45
CA MET A 37 -8.69 42.04 -72.35
C MET A 37 -9.56 41.70 -71.14
N MET A 38 -10.83 41.33 -71.36
CA MET A 38 -11.73 40.89 -70.30
C MET A 38 -11.23 39.61 -69.62
N PHE A 39 -10.74 38.63 -70.40
CA PHE A 39 -10.14 37.42 -69.85
C PHE A 39 -8.86 37.71 -69.04
N VAL A 40 -7.97 38.59 -69.51
CA VAL A 40 -6.76 38.97 -68.77
C VAL A 40 -7.10 39.68 -67.44
N VAL A 41 -8.11 40.55 -67.44
CA VAL A 41 -8.55 41.22 -66.20
C VAL A 41 -9.21 40.21 -65.24
N MET A 42 -10.07 39.31 -65.72
CA MET A 42 -10.68 38.27 -64.88
C MET A 42 -9.65 37.31 -64.31
N PHE A 43 -8.75 36.76 -65.14
CA PHE A 43 -7.69 35.86 -64.67
C PHE A 43 -6.67 36.57 -63.78
N GLY A 44 -6.33 37.83 -64.06
CA GLY A 44 -5.48 38.64 -63.20
C GLY A 44 -6.10 38.88 -61.83
N SER A 45 -7.41 39.17 -61.77
CA SER A 45 -8.14 39.33 -60.51
C SER A 45 -8.27 38.03 -59.73
N LEU A 46 -8.52 36.90 -60.40
CA LEU A 46 -8.61 35.57 -59.78
C LEU A 46 -7.25 35.12 -59.23
N ALA A 47 -6.16 35.33 -59.99
CA ALA A 47 -4.81 35.03 -59.54
C ALA A 47 -4.41 35.88 -58.32
N ALA A 48 -4.76 37.16 -58.31
CA ALA A 48 -4.55 38.03 -57.15
C ALA A 48 -5.38 37.58 -55.94
N ALA A 49 -6.65 37.22 -56.12
CA ALA A 49 -7.51 36.70 -55.06
C ALA A 49 -6.97 35.38 -54.49
N MET A 50 -6.59 34.43 -55.34
CA MET A 50 -5.96 33.16 -54.92
C MET A 50 -4.64 33.41 -54.18
N ALA A 51 -3.79 34.33 -54.65
CA ALA A 51 -2.56 34.68 -53.95
C ALA A 51 -2.81 35.28 -52.55
N ILE A 52 -3.86 36.09 -52.39
CA ILE A 52 -4.28 36.63 -51.09
C ILE A 52 -4.81 35.51 -50.17
N VAL A 53 -5.66 34.62 -50.69
CA VAL A 53 -6.20 33.47 -49.93
C VAL A 53 -5.08 32.51 -49.52
N SER A 54 -4.16 32.17 -50.41
CA SER A 54 -3.00 31.33 -50.10
C SER A 54 -2.10 31.97 -49.03
N LYS A 55 -1.85 33.28 -49.11
CA LYS A 55 -1.13 34.01 -48.04
C LYS A 55 -1.89 33.97 -46.71
N GLY A 56 -3.22 34.05 -46.74
CA GLY A 56 -4.07 33.89 -45.55
C GLY A 56 -3.97 32.49 -44.94
N ASN A 57 -4.04 31.44 -45.77
CA ASN A 57 -3.93 30.05 -45.33
C ASN A 57 -2.53 29.75 -44.76
N ILE A 58 -1.46 30.20 -45.42
CA ILE A 58 -0.08 30.03 -44.93
C ILE A 58 0.10 30.73 -43.58
N ARG A 59 -0.41 31.96 -43.41
CA ARG A 59 -0.33 32.68 -42.15
C ARG A 59 -1.12 31.99 -41.03
N THR A 60 -2.28 31.43 -41.34
CA THR A 60 -3.11 30.68 -40.39
C THR A 60 -2.42 29.39 -39.96
N ALA A 61 -1.88 28.62 -40.91
CA ALA A 61 -1.11 27.41 -40.64
C ALA A 61 0.15 27.70 -39.80
N GLN A 62 0.89 28.77 -40.13
CA GLN A 62 2.03 29.22 -39.33
C GLN A 62 1.62 29.63 -37.91
N THR A 63 0.51 30.35 -37.76
CA THR A 63 -0.01 30.71 -36.42
C THR A 63 -0.34 29.46 -35.61
N HIS A 64 -1.02 28.48 -36.23
CA HIS A 64 -1.37 27.22 -35.58
C HIS A 64 -0.14 26.42 -35.15
N LEU A 65 0.90 26.37 -35.99
CA LEU A 65 2.18 25.75 -35.62
C LEU A 65 2.84 26.44 -34.41
N HIS A 66 2.84 27.76 -34.36
CA HIS A 66 3.40 28.50 -33.22
C HIS A 66 2.57 28.29 -31.94
N VAL A 67 1.24 28.20 -32.05
CA VAL A 67 0.35 27.88 -30.92
C VAL A 67 0.65 26.48 -30.38
N ASN A 68 0.74 25.47 -31.25
CA ASN A 68 1.05 24.10 -30.83
C ASN A 68 2.43 23.98 -30.21
N ARG A 69 3.43 24.70 -30.74
CA ARG A 69 4.78 24.74 -30.14
C ARG A 69 4.79 25.40 -28.76
N ALA A 70 4.07 26.52 -28.60
CA ALA A 70 3.94 27.17 -27.30
C ALA A 70 3.21 26.25 -26.30
N MET A 71 2.16 25.54 -26.74
CA MET A 71 1.45 24.58 -25.89
C MET A 71 2.34 23.40 -25.47
N GLY A 72 3.00 22.75 -26.43
CA GLY A 72 3.91 21.64 -26.14
C GLY A 72 5.07 22.05 -25.23
N ALA A 73 5.59 23.27 -25.37
CA ALA A 73 6.58 23.81 -24.42
C ALA A 73 5.99 24.02 -23.02
N ALA A 74 4.75 24.49 -22.90
CA ALA A 74 4.07 24.66 -21.62
C ALA A 74 3.82 23.31 -20.91
N GLU A 75 3.35 22.30 -21.64
CA GLU A 75 3.15 20.94 -21.10
C GLU A 75 4.48 20.28 -20.69
N THR A 76 5.52 20.44 -21.51
CA THR A 76 6.88 19.96 -21.19
C THR A 76 7.42 20.65 -19.93
N GLY A 77 7.28 21.97 -19.85
CA GLY A 77 7.70 22.74 -18.69
C GLY A 77 6.92 22.36 -17.42
N LEU A 78 5.64 21.98 -17.54
CA LEU A 78 4.84 21.49 -16.41
C LEU A 78 5.34 20.12 -15.93
N ALA A 79 5.67 19.21 -16.84
CA ALA A 79 6.25 17.92 -16.50
C ALA A 79 7.61 18.08 -15.77
N ILE A 80 8.47 18.98 -16.25
CA ILE A 80 9.75 19.31 -15.61
C ILE A 80 9.52 19.97 -14.25
N ALA A 81 8.58 20.93 -14.17
CA ALA A 81 8.27 21.63 -12.92
C ALA A 81 7.82 20.67 -11.83
N ARG A 82 6.94 19.70 -12.18
CA ARG A 82 6.51 18.60 -11.33
C ARG A 82 7.70 17.79 -10.83
N GLN A 83 8.54 17.29 -11.74
CA GLN A 83 9.69 16.46 -11.37
C GLN A 83 10.64 17.18 -10.41
N LYS A 84 11.00 18.45 -10.72
CA LYS A 84 11.89 19.25 -9.88
C LYS A 84 11.27 19.58 -8.52
N LEU A 85 9.97 19.81 -8.44
CA LEU A 85 9.26 20.02 -7.17
C LEU A 85 9.24 18.76 -6.30
N MET A 86 8.93 17.60 -6.90
CA MET A 86 8.98 16.31 -6.20
C MET A 86 10.40 16.00 -5.71
N GLU A 87 11.41 16.23 -6.56
CA GLU A 87 12.81 16.05 -6.19
C GLU A 87 13.21 17.00 -5.06
N ALA A 88 12.85 18.28 -5.13
CA ALA A 88 13.16 19.27 -4.11
C ALA A 88 12.49 18.96 -2.76
N ALA A 89 11.21 18.56 -2.76
CA ALA A 89 10.46 18.22 -1.56
C ALA A 89 11.03 16.96 -0.86
N SER A 90 11.29 15.91 -1.64
CA SER A 90 11.80 14.61 -1.12
C SER A 90 13.23 14.63 -0.59
N ARG A 91 13.87 15.79 -0.57
CA ARG A 91 15.15 16.02 0.12
C ARG A 91 14.96 16.32 1.60
N PHE A 92 13.79 16.79 2.01
CA PHE A 92 13.50 17.13 3.40
C PHE A 92 12.90 15.90 4.09
N ILE A 93 13.63 15.34 5.05
CA ILE A 93 13.17 14.28 5.94
C ILE A 93 12.75 14.95 7.23
N ILE A 94 11.49 14.78 7.63
CA ILE A 94 10.92 15.48 8.78
C ILE A 94 10.36 14.52 9.81
N SER A 95 10.46 14.88 11.08
CA SER A 95 9.82 14.14 12.18
C SER A 95 8.34 14.48 12.32
N LYS A 96 7.94 15.74 12.12
CA LYS A 96 6.52 16.15 12.18
C LYS A 96 5.68 15.33 11.20
N GLY A 97 4.57 14.77 11.65
CA GLY A 97 3.72 13.82 10.94
C GLY A 97 2.79 14.49 9.94
N THR A 98 2.29 15.68 10.27
CA THR A 98 1.37 16.44 9.42
C THR A 98 1.96 17.79 9.03
N ILE A 99 1.85 18.14 7.75
CA ILE A 99 2.21 19.47 7.25
C ILE A 99 0.95 20.33 7.29
N ASP A 100 0.91 21.27 8.22
CA ASP A 100 -0.23 22.16 8.47
C ASP A 100 0.01 23.57 7.89
N LEU A 101 -1.00 24.45 8.08
CA LEU A 101 -1.02 25.84 7.61
C LEU A 101 0.19 26.66 8.12
N ASP A 102 0.74 26.33 9.29
CA ASP A 102 1.82 27.09 9.93
C ASP A 102 3.20 26.52 9.62
N PHE A 103 3.33 25.20 9.58
CA PHE A 103 4.59 24.51 9.29
C PHE A 103 4.91 24.53 7.80
N GLY A 104 3.93 24.33 6.92
CA GLY A 104 4.14 24.31 5.46
C GLY A 104 4.86 25.54 4.91
N PRO A 105 4.45 26.78 5.25
CA PRO A 105 5.17 27.99 4.85
C PRO A 105 6.59 28.09 5.42
N ARG A 106 6.83 27.58 6.63
CA ARG A 106 8.18 27.58 7.25
C ARG A 106 9.10 26.57 6.58
N LEU A 107 8.60 25.39 6.24
CA LEU A 107 9.30 24.38 5.46
C LEU A 107 9.62 24.88 4.04
N TRP A 108 8.66 25.54 3.40
CA TRP A 108 8.85 26.11 2.06
C TRP A 108 9.93 27.20 2.04
N ASN A 109 9.85 28.16 2.98
CA ASN A 109 10.75 29.31 3.02
C ASN A 109 12.07 29.07 3.76
N GLY A 110 12.21 27.95 4.47
CA GLY A 110 13.40 27.64 5.25
C GLY A 110 13.54 28.41 6.55
N THR A 111 12.42 28.71 7.19
CA THR A 111 12.35 29.44 8.48
C THR A 111 11.86 28.54 9.61
N MET A 112 12.19 27.25 9.54
CA MET A 112 11.86 26.25 10.55
C MET A 112 12.57 26.54 11.87
N SER A 113 11.97 26.09 12.97
CA SER A 113 12.42 26.31 14.35
C SER A 113 12.51 24.98 15.10
N SER A 114 13.11 24.98 16.30
CA SER A 114 13.16 23.77 17.13
C SER A 114 11.78 23.22 17.54
N GLY A 115 10.73 24.03 17.46
CA GLY A 115 9.35 23.61 17.72
C GLY A 115 8.70 22.84 16.57
N ASP A 116 9.37 22.74 15.41
CA ASP A 116 8.86 22.06 14.22
C ASP A 116 9.34 20.61 14.10
N GLY A 117 10.05 20.12 15.12
CA GLY A 117 10.68 18.82 15.14
C GLY A 117 12.04 18.79 14.44
N GLU A 118 12.62 17.60 14.37
CA GLU A 118 13.84 17.30 13.61
C GLU A 118 13.55 17.34 12.10
N VAL A 119 14.49 17.94 11.36
CA VAL A 119 14.47 18.09 9.90
C VAL A 119 15.88 17.85 9.37
N ASP A 120 16.02 16.82 8.54
CA ASP A 120 17.24 16.50 7.81
C ASP A 120 17.10 16.83 6.34
N VAL A 121 18.16 17.34 5.73
CA VAL A 121 18.17 17.76 4.32
C VAL A 121 19.20 16.96 3.56
N LEU A 122 18.74 16.20 2.56
CA LEU A 122 19.59 15.40 1.70
C LEU A 122 20.19 16.21 0.53
N PRO A 123 21.36 15.79 0.01
CA PRO A 123 21.89 16.25 -1.27
C PRO A 123 20.90 16.02 -2.42
N PRO A 124 21.02 16.76 -3.54
CA PRO A 124 20.12 16.60 -4.67
C PRO A 124 20.25 15.21 -5.31
N PRO A 125 19.15 14.47 -5.48
CA PRO A 125 19.13 13.14 -6.10
C PRO A 125 19.68 13.10 -7.52
N SER A 126 19.45 14.15 -8.31
CA SER A 126 19.98 14.28 -9.67
C SER A 126 21.50 14.56 -9.72
N GLY A 127 22.15 14.76 -8.57
CA GLY A 127 23.60 14.80 -8.44
C GLY A 127 24.25 16.11 -8.89
N PHE A 128 23.48 17.19 -9.14
CA PHE A 128 24.06 18.50 -9.41
C PHE A 128 24.74 19.07 -8.15
N THR A 129 25.78 19.89 -8.35
CA THR A 129 26.53 20.46 -7.24
C THR A 129 25.85 21.70 -6.67
N GLU A 130 25.71 21.76 -5.35
CA GLU A 130 25.25 22.93 -4.60
C GLU A 130 26.34 23.43 -3.65
N ALA A 131 26.36 24.72 -3.35
CA ALA A 131 27.35 25.29 -2.44
C ALA A 131 27.12 24.89 -0.96
N ALA A 132 25.86 24.70 -0.58
CA ALA A 132 25.42 24.25 0.73
C ALA A 132 24.02 23.63 0.63
N LEU A 133 23.63 22.85 1.64
CA LEU A 133 22.28 22.32 1.74
C LEU A 133 21.25 23.47 1.81
N PRO A 134 20.11 23.37 1.11
CA PRO A 134 19.10 24.42 1.07
C PRO A 134 18.39 24.55 2.41
N GLY A 135 18.07 25.79 2.81
CA GLY A 135 17.32 26.05 4.04
C GLY A 135 15.85 25.61 3.98
N GLY A 136 15.24 25.55 2.79
CA GLY A 136 13.84 25.19 2.57
C GLY A 136 13.57 24.77 1.11
N ILE A 137 12.37 24.27 0.82
CA ILE A 137 12.01 23.71 -0.50
C ILE A 137 12.19 24.76 -1.61
N ALA A 138 11.86 26.03 -1.34
CA ALA A 138 12.02 27.09 -2.32
C ALA A 138 13.49 27.30 -2.73
N GLN A 139 14.42 27.25 -1.78
CA GLN A 139 15.84 27.36 -2.07
C GLN A 139 16.36 26.12 -2.83
N ALA A 140 15.86 24.93 -2.50
CA ALA A 140 16.19 23.69 -3.20
C ALA A 140 15.79 23.77 -4.69
N LEU A 141 14.63 24.36 -4.99
CA LEU A 141 14.17 24.60 -6.37
C LEU A 141 15.02 25.63 -7.10
N VAL A 142 15.39 26.74 -6.44
CA VAL A 142 16.29 27.74 -7.03
C VAL A 142 17.62 27.11 -7.41
N ASN A 143 18.21 26.31 -6.51
CA ASN A 143 19.46 25.62 -6.78
C ASN A 143 19.32 24.67 -7.98
N ALA A 144 18.24 23.89 -8.04
CA ALA A 144 17.97 22.98 -9.14
C ALA A 144 17.81 23.71 -10.49
N HIS A 145 17.08 24.82 -10.53
CA HIS A 145 16.92 25.62 -11.74
C HIS A 145 18.17 26.45 -12.10
N THR A 146 19.05 26.72 -11.15
CA THR A 146 20.35 27.38 -11.41
C THR A 146 21.31 26.44 -12.16
N SER A 147 21.14 25.12 -12.01
CA SER A 147 21.93 24.13 -12.73
C SER A 147 21.58 24.02 -14.23
N GLU A 148 20.49 24.64 -14.67
CA GLU A 148 20.01 24.60 -16.05
C GLU A 148 20.86 25.49 -16.96
N LEU A 149 21.42 24.91 -18.03
CA LEU A 149 22.34 25.62 -18.93
C LEU A 149 21.68 26.18 -20.19
N ASN A 150 20.51 25.66 -20.59
CA ASN A 150 19.83 26.06 -21.83
C ASN A 150 18.82 27.20 -21.64
N THR A 151 19.25 28.28 -20.99
CA THR A 151 18.39 29.45 -20.71
C THR A 151 18.36 30.44 -21.87
N VAL A 152 17.24 31.15 -22.02
CA VAL A 152 17.00 32.16 -23.06
C VAL A 152 16.64 33.50 -22.41
N ALA A 153 17.25 34.58 -22.87
CA ALA A 153 16.88 35.93 -22.43
C ALA A 153 15.51 36.34 -23.01
N LEU A 154 14.55 36.64 -22.12
CA LEU A 154 13.21 37.09 -22.50
C LEU A 154 12.82 38.31 -21.66
N ALA A 155 12.26 39.34 -22.30
CA ALA A 155 11.79 40.53 -21.61
C ALA A 155 10.65 40.17 -20.62
N GLY A 156 10.86 40.46 -19.34
CA GLY A 156 9.92 40.12 -18.26
C GLY A 156 10.20 38.79 -17.57
N ALA A 157 11.16 37.99 -18.05
CA ALA A 157 11.69 36.83 -17.35
C ALA A 157 13.01 37.19 -16.65
N PRO A 158 13.29 36.67 -15.44
CA PRO A 158 14.55 36.90 -14.77
C PRO A 158 15.68 36.11 -15.46
N ALA A 159 16.92 36.61 -15.35
CA ALA A 159 18.09 35.97 -15.96
C ALA A 159 18.60 34.76 -15.15
N VAL A 160 18.26 34.71 -13.86
CA VAL A 160 18.54 33.63 -12.92
C VAL A 160 17.27 33.34 -12.12
N PRO A 161 17.05 32.13 -11.61
CA PRO A 161 15.88 31.87 -10.77
C PRO A 161 15.93 32.73 -9.50
N GLU A 162 14.80 33.32 -9.13
CA GLU A 162 14.70 34.24 -7.99
C GLU A 162 13.50 33.93 -7.09
N ILE A 163 13.70 34.07 -5.78
CA ILE A 163 12.63 34.05 -4.78
C ILE A 163 12.18 35.50 -4.57
N HIS A 164 10.87 35.76 -4.67
CA HIS A 164 10.32 37.10 -4.55
C HIS A 164 8.97 37.12 -3.80
N SER A 165 8.50 38.32 -3.48
CA SER A 165 7.15 38.54 -2.94
C SER A 165 6.08 38.32 -4.00
N ALA A 166 4.85 38.04 -3.57
CA ALA A 166 3.72 37.90 -4.47
C ALA A 166 3.60 39.11 -5.43
N PRO A 167 3.35 38.91 -6.74
CA PRO A 167 3.18 40.00 -7.69
C PRO A 167 2.09 40.98 -7.26
N ALA A 168 2.24 42.26 -7.62
CA ALA A 168 1.25 43.28 -7.30
C ALA A 168 -0.13 42.91 -7.88
N GLY A 169 -1.15 42.88 -7.02
CA GLY A 169 -2.52 42.49 -7.39
C GLY A 169 -2.85 41.01 -7.18
N ALA A 170 -1.91 40.18 -6.69
CA ALA A 170 -2.22 38.83 -6.24
C ALA A 170 -3.21 38.86 -5.06
N ASP A 171 -4.17 37.94 -5.06
CA ASP A 171 -5.16 37.81 -4.00
C ASP A 171 -4.53 37.23 -2.72
N ALA A 172 -4.49 38.03 -1.65
CA ALA A 172 -3.92 37.65 -0.36
C ALA A 172 -4.75 36.57 0.37
N GLY A 173 -5.99 36.33 -0.04
CA GLY A 173 -6.80 35.20 0.44
C GLY A 173 -6.50 33.89 -0.29
N ALA A 174 -5.88 33.94 -1.48
CA ALA A 174 -5.58 32.77 -2.29
C ALA A 174 -4.09 32.39 -2.25
N PHE A 175 -3.19 33.35 -2.07
CA PHE A 175 -1.74 33.15 -2.14
C PHE A 175 -1.00 33.71 -0.93
N GLN A 176 0.13 33.09 -0.61
CA GLN A 176 1.09 33.64 0.36
C GLN A 176 1.75 34.91 -0.20
N SER A 177 2.07 35.85 0.69
CA SER A 177 2.67 37.14 0.31
C SER A 177 4.15 37.04 -0.10
N ALA A 178 4.82 35.92 0.17
CA ALA A 178 6.24 35.69 -0.08
C ALA A 178 6.53 34.23 -0.46
N GLY A 179 7.76 33.95 -0.90
CA GLY A 179 8.20 32.60 -1.27
C GLY A 179 7.86 32.20 -2.71
N TRP A 180 7.46 33.14 -3.56
CA TRP A 180 7.23 32.86 -4.98
C TRP A 180 8.57 32.66 -5.68
N ILE A 181 8.61 31.73 -6.63
CA ILE A 181 9.82 31.44 -7.41
C ILE A 181 9.50 31.65 -8.87
N THR A 182 10.29 32.43 -9.58
CA THR A 182 10.20 32.54 -11.04
C THR A 182 11.53 32.14 -11.67
N THR A 183 11.48 31.23 -12.63
CA THR A 183 12.66 30.75 -13.36
C THR A 183 12.96 31.64 -14.57
N PRO A 184 14.18 31.55 -15.13
CA PRO A 184 14.45 32.00 -16.50
C PRO A 184 13.61 31.21 -17.51
N ALA A 185 13.53 31.70 -18.75
CA ALA A 185 13.00 30.91 -19.85
C ALA A 185 14.02 29.83 -20.26
N ILE A 186 13.58 28.59 -20.41
CA ILE A 186 14.42 27.43 -20.75
C ILE A 186 14.00 26.89 -22.12
N ALA A 187 14.94 26.73 -23.05
CA ALA A 187 14.67 26.26 -24.41
C ALA A 187 14.53 24.73 -24.51
N VAL A 188 13.63 24.26 -25.39
CA VAL A 188 13.28 22.84 -25.57
C VAL A 188 13.88 22.23 -26.84
N ASP A 189 13.69 22.88 -28.00
CA ASP A 189 13.97 22.32 -29.33
C ASP A 189 15.16 22.96 -30.05
N GLY A 190 16.11 23.53 -29.28
CA GLY A 190 17.35 24.12 -29.76
C GLY A 190 18.02 25.01 -28.72
N THR A 191 19.16 25.60 -29.10
CA THR A 191 19.90 26.52 -28.23
C THR A 191 19.84 27.94 -28.83
N PRO A 192 19.55 28.99 -28.03
CA PRO A 192 19.47 30.37 -28.53
C PRO A 192 20.80 30.90 -29.09
N THR A 193 21.93 30.23 -28.80
CA THR A 193 23.27 30.58 -29.31
C THR A 193 23.52 30.14 -30.75
N GLU A 194 22.66 29.31 -31.33
CA GLU A 194 22.75 28.91 -32.74
C GLU A 194 22.23 30.03 -33.66
N THR A 195 23.05 30.43 -34.64
CA THR A 195 22.71 31.55 -35.54
C THR A 195 21.45 31.23 -36.36
N GLY A 196 20.38 31.99 -36.14
CA GLY A 196 19.09 31.80 -36.82
C GLY A 196 18.12 30.85 -36.11
N ALA A 197 18.49 30.33 -34.93
CA ALA A 197 17.59 29.52 -34.11
C ALA A 197 16.50 30.38 -33.46
N GLY A 198 15.29 29.83 -33.43
CA GLY A 198 14.15 30.39 -32.71
C GLY A 198 13.46 29.27 -31.94
N PRO A 199 14.04 28.78 -30.83
CA PRO A 199 13.50 27.66 -30.08
C PRO A 199 12.16 28.03 -29.42
N ALA A 200 11.34 27.01 -29.19
CA ALA A 200 10.32 27.03 -28.17
C ALA A 200 10.99 26.98 -26.79
N ALA A 201 10.40 27.70 -25.83
CA ALA A 201 10.92 27.76 -24.48
C ALA A 201 9.77 27.80 -23.47
N PHE A 202 10.02 27.42 -22.23
CA PHE A 202 9.07 27.53 -21.15
C PHE A 202 9.64 28.32 -19.98
N GLN A 203 8.78 28.96 -19.21
CA GLN A 203 9.11 29.63 -17.96
C GLN A 203 8.18 29.11 -16.88
N ILE A 204 8.74 28.82 -15.71
CA ILE A 204 7.99 28.25 -14.58
C ILE A 204 7.89 29.31 -13.47
N THR A 205 6.70 29.45 -12.90
CA THR A 205 6.48 30.19 -11.66
C THR A 205 5.83 29.27 -10.63
N TYR A 206 6.44 29.13 -9.46
CA TYR A 206 5.90 28.42 -8.30
C TYR A 206 5.28 29.43 -7.33
N ALA A 207 4.00 29.28 -7.04
CA ALA A 207 3.20 30.21 -6.25
C ALA A 207 2.60 29.49 -5.03
N PRO A 208 3.16 29.68 -3.81
CA PRO A 208 2.58 29.11 -2.60
C PRO A 208 1.18 29.66 -2.31
N LEU A 209 0.23 28.78 -2.02
CA LEU A 209 -1.16 29.11 -1.73
C LEU A 209 -1.37 29.46 -0.26
N ALA A 210 -2.43 30.24 0.01
CA ALA A 210 -2.76 30.68 1.36
C ALA A 210 -3.14 29.54 2.33
N ASP A 211 -3.43 28.33 1.83
CA ASP A 211 -3.66 27.13 2.64
C ASP A 211 -2.36 26.58 3.30
N GLY A 212 -1.20 27.13 2.94
CA GLY A 212 0.10 26.82 3.54
C GLY A 212 0.72 25.51 3.10
N VAL A 213 -0.07 24.61 2.51
CA VAL A 213 0.34 23.25 2.11
C VAL A 213 0.41 23.07 0.60
N SER A 214 -0.22 23.95 -0.18
CA SER A 214 -0.29 23.82 -1.64
C SER A 214 0.56 24.84 -2.37
N ILE A 215 1.11 24.42 -3.51
CA ILE A 215 1.89 25.24 -4.44
C ILE A 215 1.21 25.17 -5.80
N ARG A 216 0.79 26.31 -6.33
CA ARG A 216 0.34 26.43 -7.72
C ARG A 216 1.53 26.64 -8.63
N VAL A 217 1.66 25.80 -9.63
CA VAL A 217 2.70 25.93 -10.65
C VAL A 217 2.07 26.52 -11.91
N TYR A 218 2.57 27.67 -12.34
CA TYR A 218 2.28 28.26 -13.63
C TYR A 218 3.42 27.94 -14.59
N VAL A 219 3.09 27.49 -15.79
CA VAL A 219 4.07 27.35 -16.87
C VAL A 219 3.62 28.13 -18.08
N THR A 220 4.44 29.09 -18.49
CA THR A 220 4.24 29.83 -19.73
C THR A 220 5.17 29.28 -20.79
N GLY A 221 4.60 28.62 -21.79
CA GLY A 221 5.30 28.20 -23.00
C GLY A 221 5.30 29.30 -24.05
N TYR A 222 6.42 29.45 -24.74
CA TYR A 222 6.67 30.46 -25.76
C TYR A 222 7.12 29.79 -27.05
N SER A 223 6.70 30.34 -28.19
CA SER A 223 7.18 29.89 -29.49
C SER A 223 8.15 30.90 -30.11
N SER A 224 9.27 30.38 -30.61
CA SER A 224 10.20 31.10 -31.47
C SER A 224 10.87 32.30 -30.81
N ILE A 225 11.50 32.08 -29.65
CA ILE A 225 12.27 33.11 -28.95
C ILE A 225 13.62 33.29 -29.64
N THR A 226 14.03 34.54 -29.86
CA THR A 226 15.36 34.91 -30.37
C THR A 226 15.98 35.97 -29.46
N GLU A 227 17.23 36.36 -29.68
CA GLU A 227 17.86 37.51 -28.99
C GLU A 227 17.06 38.83 -29.11
N LEU A 228 16.13 38.92 -30.08
CA LEU A 228 15.24 40.07 -30.31
C LEU A 228 13.81 39.88 -29.74
N GLY A 229 13.56 38.82 -28.97
CA GLY A 229 12.29 38.51 -28.31
C GLY A 229 11.44 37.46 -29.03
N SER A 230 11.17 37.62 -30.34
CA SER A 230 10.56 36.56 -31.15
C SER A 230 10.87 36.73 -32.64
N ALA A 231 10.98 35.64 -33.40
CA ALA A 231 10.98 35.71 -34.87
C ALA A 231 9.58 35.93 -35.48
N TYR A 232 8.52 35.87 -34.66
CA TYR A 232 7.13 36.02 -35.09
C TYR A 232 6.66 37.48 -34.95
N SER A 233 6.26 38.10 -36.08
CA SER A 233 5.82 39.51 -36.14
C SER A 233 4.31 39.64 -36.25
N TYR A 234 3.71 40.40 -35.32
CA TYR A 234 2.29 40.73 -35.31
C TYR A 234 2.09 42.20 -35.73
N SER A 235 2.20 42.54 -37.02
CA SER A 235 1.78 43.88 -37.47
C SER A 235 1.14 43.93 -38.86
N ARG A 236 0.20 44.87 -39.00
CA ARG A 236 -0.43 45.33 -40.25
C ARG A 236 0.08 46.70 -40.70
N VAL A 237 1.02 47.33 -39.96
CA VAL A 237 1.49 48.70 -40.20
C VAL A 237 3.01 48.72 -40.34
N ALA A 238 3.50 49.29 -41.45
CA ALA A 238 4.92 49.49 -41.69
C ALA A 238 5.45 50.60 -40.76
N GLY A 239 6.03 50.23 -39.62
CA GLY A 239 6.66 51.19 -38.70
C GLY A 239 6.86 50.69 -37.26
N GLU A 240 6.05 49.75 -36.79
CA GLU A 240 6.16 49.17 -35.45
C GLU A 240 6.35 47.65 -35.57
N GLN A 241 7.61 47.20 -35.66
CA GLN A 241 7.93 45.78 -35.48
C GLN A 241 8.09 45.50 -33.99
N GLN A 242 6.97 45.36 -33.27
CA GLN A 242 7.01 44.74 -31.95
C GLN A 242 7.03 43.22 -32.13
N TYR A 243 8.21 42.63 -31.95
CA TYR A 243 8.38 41.19 -31.83
C TYR A 243 7.80 40.73 -30.51
N ARG A 244 6.70 39.97 -30.55
CA ARG A 244 6.06 39.40 -29.36
C ARG A 244 5.90 37.89 -29.56
N PRO A 245 6.48 37.04 -28.70
CA PRO A 245 6.33 35.60 -28.83
C PRO A 245 4.86 35.19 -28.64
N VAL A 246 4.46 34.15 -29.36
CA VAL A 246 3.18 33.48 -29.09
C VAL A 246 3.35 32.71 -27.79
N SER A 247 2.47 32.95 -26.82
CA SER A 247 2.50 32.25 -25.53
C SER A 247 1.21 31.46 -25.24
N ARG A 248 1.39 30.39 -24.48
CA ARG A 248 0.34 29.58 -23.85
C ARG A 248 0.72 29.36 -22.41
N SER A 249 -0.25 29.46 -21.51
CA SER A 249 -0.05 29.17 -20.10
C SER A 249 -0.89 27.98 -19.68
N VAL A 250 -0.31 27.15 -18.82
CA VAL A 250 -1.00 26.09 -18.10
C VAL A 250 -0.73 26.25 -16.62
N GLN A 251 -1.64 25.78 -15.79
CA GLN A 251 -1.47 25.74 -14.35
C GLN A 251 -1.91 24.41 -13.77
N GLN A 252 -1.30 24.04 -12.64
CA GLN A 252 -1.60 22.84 -11.87
C GLN A 252 -1.22 23.06 -10.40
N ASP A 253 -2.04 22.61 -9.47
CA ASP A 253 -1.73 22.67 -8.04
C ASP A 253 -1.07 21.38 -7.57
N PHE A 254 -0.15 21.54 -6.62
CA PHE A 254 0.57 20.47 -5.95
C PHE A 254 0.46 20.63 -4.45
N GLN A 255 0.22 19.56 -3.72
CA GLN A 255 0.20 19.54 -2.26
C GLN A 255 1.51 19.00 -1.73
N ILE A 256 2.09 19.72 -0.77
CA ILE A 256 3.23 19.29 0.02
C ILE A 256 2.70 18.56 1.25
N ALA A 257 3.02 17.28 1.37
CA ALA A 257 2.58 16.42 2.46
C ALA A 257 3.66 15.42 2.81
N LYS A 258 3.72 14.99 4.07
CA LYS A 258 4.48 13.81 4.45
C LYS A 258 3.57 12.60 4.26
N ARG A 259 4.05 11.62 3.49
CA ARG A 259 3.26 10.45 3.12
C ARG A 259 4.17 9.22 3.23
N PRO A 260 3.71 8.12 3.83
CA PRO A 260 4.43 6.86 3.74
C PRO A 260 4.44 6.43 2.29
N ASP A 261 5.59 6.01 1.75
CA ASP A 261 5.67 5.62 0.32
C ASP A 261 5.25 4.15 0.09
N HIS A 262 5.02 3.39 1.17
CA HIS A 262 4.77 1.95 1.14
C HIS A 262 3.48 1.59 1.88
N ALA A 263 2.77 0.60 1.34
CA ALA A 263 1.71 -0.12 2.01
C ALA A 263 2.28 -0.96 3.16
N VAL A 264 3.40 -1.64 2.92
CA VAL A 264 4.15 -2.39 3.93
C VAL A 264 5.62 -2.01 3.83
N LEU A 265 6.21 -1.62 4.96
CA LEU A 265 7.66 -1.45 5.10
C LEU A 265 8.12 -2.34 6.24
N SER A 266 8.91 -3.36 5.91
CA SER A 266 9.32 -4.39 6.87
C SER A 266 10.83 -4.69 6.82
N PRO A 267 11.53 -4.67 7.97
CA PRO A 267 12.86 -5.25 8.11
C PRO A 267 12.86 -6.79 8.23
N SER A 268 11.75 -7.39 8.64
CA SER A 268 11.50 -8.84 8.52
C SER A 268 11.03 -9.21 7.11
N ARG A 269 11.03 -10.51 6.78
CA ARG A 269 10.44 -11.03 5.52
C ARG A 269 8.95 -10.65 5.42
N ILE A 270 8.45 -10.49 4.20
CA ILE A 270 7.01 -10.24 3.93
C ILE A 270 6.43 -11.46 3.22
N MET A 271 5.30 -11.97 3.70
CA MET A 271 4.62 -13.14 3.14
C MET A 271 3.17 -12.78 2.81
N ILE A 272 2.79 -12.87 1.54
CA ILE A 272 1.46 -12.53 1.01
C ILE A 272 0.77 -13.80 0.48
N GLY A 273 -0.20 -14.30 1.21
CA GLY A 273 -0.85 -15.60 0.95
C GLY A 273 -2.01 -15.51 -0.03
N LYS A 274 -2.81 -16.57 -0.06
CA LYS A 274 -4.10 -16.61 -0.76
C LYS A 274 -5.12 -15.65 -0.15
N ASN A 275 -6.02 -15.15 -0.99
CA ASN A 275 -7.07 -14.18 -0.69
C ASN A 275 -6.53 -12.91 -0.04
N VAL A 276 -5.38 -12.44 -0.52
CA VAL A 276 -4.74 -11.19 -0.06
C VAL A 276 -4.55 -10.23 -1.23
N LEU A 277 -5.14 -9.04 -1.15
CA LEU A 277 -4.99 -7.98 -2.13
C LEU A 277 -4.18 -6.81 -1.55
N VAL A 278 -3.16 -6.37 -2.27
CA VAL A 278 -2.33 -5.21 -1.85
C VAL A 278 -2.46 -4.08 -2.85
N ASN A 279 -3.10 -3.00 -2.43
CA ASN A 279 -3.19 -1.73 -3.15
C ASN A 279 -2.13 -0.76 -2.61
N GLY A 280 -0.87 -0.96 -2.99
CA GLY A 280 0.26 -0.12 -2.58
C GLY A 280 1.61 -0.79 -2.80
N LYS A 281 2.71 -0.10 -2.44
CA LYS A 281 4.07 -0.65 -2.60
C LYS A 281 4.45 -1.55 -1.43
N LEU A 282 5.16 -2.64 -1.71
CA LEU A 282 5.77 -3.51 -0.70
C LEU A 282 7.27 -3.21 -0.63
N GLY A 283 7.75 -2.84 0.56
CA GLY A 283 9.14 -2.49 0.82
C GLY A 283 9.79 -3.49 1.77
N ALA A 284 10.62 -4.38 1.24
CA ALA A 284 11.35 -5.39 2.01
C ALA A 284 12.81 -4.96 2.25
N ARG A 285 13.14 -4.75 3.53
CA ARG A 285 14.50 -4.45 3.99
C ARG A 285 15.29 -5.70 4.37
N TYR A 286 14.64 -6.85 4.58
CA TYR A 286 15.30 -8.12 4.84
C TYR A 286 16.30 -8.46 3.73
N ASP A 287 17.56 -8.69 4.07
CA ASP A 287 18.65 -8.92 3.12
C ASP A 287 19.52 -10.16 3.44
N ASP A 288 19.23 -10.89 4.53
CA ASP A 288 19.94 -12.14 4.87
C ASP A 288 19.40 -13.34 4.06
N VAL A 289 19.66 -13.30 2.76
CA VAL A 289 19.26 -14.34 1.79
C VAL A 289 20.07 -15.63 1.89
N ALA A 290 21.08 -15.70 2.76
CA ALA A 290 21.88 -16.91 2.96
C ALA A 290 21.20 -17.92 3.90
N GLN A 291 20.21 -17.48 4.67
CA GLN A 291 19.44 -18.36 5.54
C GLN A 291 18.51 -19.27 4.75
N ASN A 292 18.15 -20.42 5.32
CA ASN A 292 17.08 -21.25 4.76
C ASN A 292 15.80 -20.42 4.66
N ASP A 293 15.11 -20.50 3.52
CA ASP A 293 13.90 -19.74 3.23
C ASP A 293 14.11 -18.22 3.32
N GLY A 294 15.33 -17.73 3.10
CA GLY A 294 15.69 -16.32 3.19
C GLY A 294 15.11 -15.44 2.07
N HIS A 295 13.87 -15.66 1.66
CA HIS A 295 13.16 -14.89 0.62
C HIS A 295 12.64 -13.57 1.21
N PRO A 296 13.13 -12.39 0.78
CA PRO A 296 12.66 -11.11 1.33
C PRO A 296 11.15 -10.88 1.19
N ILE A 297 10.57 -11.31 0.05
CA ILE A 297 9.13 -11.35 -0.19
C ILE A 297 8.75 -12.71 -0.77
N THR A 298 7.68 -13.30 -0.26
CA THR A 298 7.01 -14.48 -0.84
C THR A 298 5.54 -14.13 -1.09
N ILE A 299 5.03 -14.42 -2.29
CA ILE A 299 3.63 -14.19 -2.68
C ILE A 299 3.08 -15.48 -3.29
N ARG A 300 1.96 -15.99 -2.74
CA ARG A 300 1.20 -17.11 -3.31
C ARG A 300 0.15 -16.62 -4.32
N SER A 301 -0.15 -17.45 -5.30
CA SER A 301 -1.28 -17.23 -6.22
C SER A 301 -2.60 -17.42 -5.49
N ASP A 302 -3.60 -16.61 -5.85
CA ASP A 302 -4.96 -16.78 -5.36
C ASP A 302 -5.68 -17.98 -6.02
N PHE A 303 -5.23 -18.43 -7.18
CA PHE A 303 -5.96 -19.40 -8.02
C PHE A 303 -5.43 -20.84 -7.98
N MET A 304 -4.22 -21.05 -7.45
CA MET A 304 -3.61 -22.39 -7.33
C MET A 304 -4.33 -23.27 -6.29
N SER A 305 -4.22 -24.60 -6.40
CA SER A 305 -4.74 -25.60 -5.46
C SER A 305 -6.26 -25.57 -5.25
N MET A 306 -6.98 -25.04 -6.24
CA MET A 306 -8.45 -24.96 -6.24
C MET A 306 -9.08 -26.00 -7.17
N ASP A 307 -8.50 -26.20 -8.34
CA ASP A 307 -8.93 -27.14 -9.38
C ASP A 307 -7.69 -27.70 -10.09
N ASP A 308 -7.60 -29.03 -10.22
CA ASP A 308 -6.41 -29.70 -10.75
C ASP A 308 -6.09 -29.31 -12.22
N VAL A 309 -7.12 -28.98 -13.01
CA VAL A 309 -6.95 -28.56 -14.42
C VAL A 309 -6.45 -27.12 -14.46
N LEU A 310 -7.04 -26.22 -13.67
CA LEU A 310 -6.55 -24.85 -13.50
C LEU A 310 -5.08 -24.84 -13.05
N ASP A 311 -4.72 -25.67 -12.09
CA ASP A 311 -3.34 -25.78 -11.60
C ASP A 311 -2.37 -26.13 -12.72
N SER A 312 -2.73 -27.10 -13.57
CA SER A 312 -1.92 -27.51 -14.72
C SER A 312 -1.77 -26.39 -15.77
N GLN A 313 -2.82 -25.59 -15.97
CA GLN A 313 -2.82 -24.42 -16.86
C GLN A 313 -1.93 -23.30 -16.29
N LEU A 314 -2.05 -22.99 -15.00
CA LEU A 314 -1.26 -21.99 -14.30
C LEU A 314 0.22 -22.38 -14.22
N GLU A 315 0.54 -23.65 -13.97
CA GLU A 315 1.91 -24.17 -14.02
C GLU A 315 2.54 -23.92 -15.40
N SER A 316 1.78 -24.14 -16.47
CA SER A 316 2.23 -23.87 -17.84
C SER A 316 2.51 -22.38 -18.06
N LEU A 317 1.66 -21.49 -17.53
CA LEU A 317 1.89 -20.05 -17.55
C LEU A 317 3.14 -19.65 -16.75
N TYR A 318 3.32 -20.16 -15.53
CA TYR A 318 4.44 -19.81 -14.67
C TYR A 318 5.79 -20.25 -15.25
N ILE A 319 5.85 -21.39 -15.94
CA ILE A 319 7.05 -21.82 -16.67
C ILE A 319 7.43 -20.79 -17.74
N GLN A 320 6.46 -20.23 -18.45
CA GLN A 320 6.72 -19.23 -19.48
C GLN A 320 7.11 -17.88 -18.89
N LEU A 321 6.44 -17.43 -17.82
CA LEU A 321 6.77 -16.19 -17.12
C LEU A 321 8.24 -16.16 -16.68
N LEU A 322 8.77 -17.28 -16.15
CA LEU A 322 10.18 -17.39 -15.77
C LEU A 322 11.17 -17.10 -16.92
N SER A 323 10.77 -17.36 -18.17
CA SER A 323 11.67 -17.23 -19.33
C SER A 323 11.40 -15.99 -20.18
N TYR A 324 10.16 -15.49 -20.18
CA TYR A 324 9.70 -14.50 -21.15
C TYR A 324 9.26 -13.18 -20.51
N ASP A 325 8.95 -13.13 -19.21
CA ASP A 325 8.61 -11.88 -18.51
C ASP A 325 9.85 -11.02 -18.31
N VAL A 326 9.94 -9.95 -19.11
CA VAL A 326 11.11 -9.07 -19.17
C VAL A 326 11.17 -8.10 -18.00
N ASP A 327 10.02 -7.60 -17.53
CA ASP A 327 9.96 -6.55 -16.49
C ASP A 327 9.52 -7.04 -15.11
N GLY A 328 9.20 -8.34 -14.98
CA GLY A 328 8.90 -8.95 -13.69
C GLY A 328 7.54 -8.56 -13.16
N ASP A 329 6.59 -8.27 -14.05
CA ASP A 329 5.22 -7.89 -13.68
C ASP A 329 4.29 -9.10 -13.51
N ASN A 330 4.82 -10.32 -13.72
CA ASN A 330 4.10 -11.59 -13.69
C ASN A 330 2.97 -11.67 -14.73
N ARG A 331 3.13 -10.97 -15.86
CA ARG A 331 2.20 -11.02 -16.99
C ARG A 331 2.96 -11.12 -18.31
N LEU A 332 2.29 -11.60 -19.34
CA LEU A 332 2.86 -11.67 -20.69
C LEU A 332 2.10 -10.74 -21.64
N ARG A 333 2.77 -9.73 -22.20
CA ARG A 333 2.16 -8.86 -23.22
C ARG A 333 1.94 -9.60 -24.52
N MET A 334 0.69 -9.72 -24.94
CA MET A 334 0.29 -10.42 -26.17
C MET A 334 0.97 -9.88 -27.43
N GLY A 335 1.18 -8.56 -27.50
CA GLY A 335 1.78 -7.88 -28.64
C GLY A 335 3.30 -7.66 -28.58
N HIS A 336 3.97 -8.05 -27.48
CA HIS A 336 5.39 -7.77 -27.29
C HIS A 336 6.27 -8.81 -28.00
N ALA A 337 7.39 -8.35 -28.59
CA ALA A 337 8.23 -9.19 -29.45
C ALA A 337 8.92 -10.35 -28.71
N VAL A 338 9.10 -10.23 -27.39
CA VAL A 338 9.69 -11.27 -26.53
C VAL A 338 8.57 -11.99 -25.79
N GLU A 339 7.81 -11.28 -24.94
CA GLU A 339 6.77 -11.88 -24.09
C GLU A 339 5.67 -12.59 -24.88
N GLY A 340 5.25 -12.05 -26.03
CA GLY A 340 4.22 -12.67 -26.87
C GLY A 340 4.66 -14.03 -27.46
N GLY A 341 5.97 -14.32 -27.47
CA GLY A 341 6.50 -15.63 -27.82
C GLY A 341 6.45 -16.66 -26.68
N GLY A 342 6.19 -16.19 -25.45
CA GLY A 342 6.02 -17.00 -24.24
C GLY A 342 4.57 -17.33 -23.93
N ILE A 343 3.60 -16.92 -24.75
CA ILE A 343 2.21 -17.34 -24.54
C ILE A 343 2.14 -18.87 -24.65
N PRO A 344 1.67 -19.60 -23.61
CA PRO A 344 1.64 -21.05 -23.64
C PRO A 344 0.77 -21.57 -24.80
N ILE A 345 1.08 -22.78 -25.26
CA ILE A 345 0.28 -23.44 -26.28
C ILE A 345 -1.02 -23.89 -25.62
N ASN A 346 -2.14 -23.65 -26.30
CA ASN A 346 -3.41 -24.19 -25.87
C ASN A 346 -3.45 -25.71 -26.11
N GLU A 347 -3.60 -26.47 -25.04
CA GLU A 347 -3.63 -27.93 -25.01
C GLU A 347 -4.93 -28.42 -24.34
N ASP A 348 -5.14 -29.72 -24.34
CA ASP A 348 -6.25 -30.40 -23.67
C ASP A 348 -5.78 -30.78 -22.26
N PHE A 349 -6.11 -29.95 -21.25
CA PHE A 349 -5.66 -30.15 -19.88
C PHE A 349 -6.61 -31.05 -19.07
N ASP A 350 -7.89 -31.15 -19.47
CA ASP A 350 -8.88 -31.99 -18.77
C ASP A 350 -9.03 -33.41 -19.38
N GLY A 351 -8.39 -33.67 -20.52
CA GLY A 351 -8.40 -34.95 -21.23
C GLY A 351 -9.68 -35.23 -22.01
N ASN A 352 -10.49 -34.21 -22.32
CA ASN A 352 -11.76 -34.35 -23.03
C ASN A 352 -11.61 -34.53 -24.55
N GLY A 353 -10.39 -34.31 -25.09
CA GLY A 353 -10.05 -34.47 -26.50
C GLY A 353 -10.11 -33.18 -27.34
N GLU A 354 -10.41 -32.03 -26.75
CA GLU A 354 -10.44 -30.70 -27.36
C GLU A 354 -9.52 -29.73 -26.59
N PRO A 355 -8.86 -28.75 -27.26
CA PRO A 355 -8.08 -27.73 -26.57
C PRO A 355 -8.96 -26.77 -25.75
N ASP A 356 -8.52 -26.40 -24.54
CA ASP A 356 -9.38 -25.74 -23.54
C ASP A 356 -9.59 -24.23 -23.73
N GLY A 357 -8.72 -23.55 -24.49
CA GLY A 357 -8.78 -22.10 -24.68
C GLY A 357 -8.16 -21.30 -23.52
N ALA A 358 -7.33 -21.93 -22.69
CA ALA A 358 -6.91 -21.41 -21.39
C ALA A 358 -6.14 -20.06 -21.43
N PHE A 359 -5.52 -19.71 -22.55
CA PHE A 359 -4.53 -18.62 -22.64
C PHE A 359 -4.97 -17.45 -23.52
N GLU A 360 -6.28 -17.19 -23.60
CA GLU A 360 -6.82 -16.00 -24.27
C GLU A 360 -6.85 -14.79 -23.33
N ASP A 361 -6.51 -13.59 -23.85
CA ASP A 361 -6.66 -12.31 -23.16
C ASP A 361 -8.16 -11.93 -23.09
N VAL A 362 -8.85 -12.56 -22.14
CA VAL A 362 -10.29 -12.42 -21.92
C VAL A 362 -10.63 -11.08 -21.25
N THR A 363 -9.70 -10.53 -20.47
CA THR A 363 -9.83 -9.19 -19.89
C THR A 363 -9.69 -8.07 -20.94
N SER A 364 -9.08 -8.36 -22.08
CA SER A 364 -8.77 -7.42 -23.17
C SER A 364 -7.91 -6.23 -22.71
N ASP A 365 -7.00 -6.47 -21.76
CA ASP A 365 -6.09 -5.44 -21.25
C ASP A 365 -4.71 -5.45 -21.96
N GLY A 366 -4.51 -6.43 -22.86
CA GLY A 366 -3.31 -6.61 -23.67
C GLY A 366 -2.27 -7.53 -23.03
N TYR A 367 -2.58 -8.10 -21.86
CA TYR A 367 -1.74 -9.04 -21.13
C TYR A 367 -2.42 -10.42 -21.06
N LEU A 368 -1.62 -11.42 -20.78
CA LEU A 368 -2.06 -12.72 -20.29
C LEU A 368 -1.50 -12.89 -18.88
N ASP A 369 -2.39 -13.12 -17.92
CA ASP A 369 -2.02 -13.43 -16.55
C ASP A 369 -2.90 -14.53 -15.92
N GLU A 370 -2.69 -14.81 -14.63
CA GLU A 370 -3.43 -15.87 -13.93
C GLU A 370 -4.94 -15.60 -13.83
N PHE A 371 -5.36 -14.33 -13.89
CA PHE A 371 -6.77 -13.94 -13.84
C PHE A 371 -7.47 -14.24 -15.16
N ASP A 372 -6.80 -14.03 -16.29
CA ASP A 372 -7.31 -14.47 -17.59
C ASP A 372 -7.50 -15.99 -17.64
N VAL A 373 -6.50 -16.75 -17.15
CA VAL A 373 -6.57 -18.23 -17.11
C VAL A 373 -7.71 -18.69 -16.21
N PHE A 374 -7.90 -18.04 -15.05
CA PHE A 374 -9.03 -18.31 -14.15
C PHE A 374 -10.39 -18.09 -14.83
N ILE A 375 -10.59 -16.94 -15.50
CA ILE A 375 -11.86 -16.64 -16.18
C ILE A 375 -12.10 -17.65 -17.30
N ASN A 376 -11.09 -17.94 -18.13
CA ASN A 376 -11.20 -18.91 -19.23
C ASN A 376 -11.55 -20.32 -18.72
N ARG A 377 -11.10 -20.69 -17.51
CA ARG A 377 -11.40 -22.00 -16.91
C ARG A 377 -12.84 -22.11 -16.43
N PHE A 378 -13.37 -21.06 -15.80
CA PHE A 378 -14.68 -21.11 -15.14
C PHE A 378 -15.83 -20.52 -15.97
N ASP A 379 -15.56 -19.77 -17.05
CA ASP A 379 -16.60 -19.35 -18.00
C ASP A 379 -17.10 -20.55 -18.82
N THR A 380 -18.12 -21.22 -18.31
CA THR A 380 -18.68 -22.43 -18.92
C THR A 380 -19.58 -22.13 -20.11
N ASN A 381 -20.02 -20.88 -20.25
CA ASN A 381 -21.03 -20.48 -21.22
C ASN A 381 -20.46 -19.65 -22.40
N GLY A 382 -19.19 -19.23 -22.28
CA GLY A 382 -18.41 -18.54 -23.31
C GLY A 382 -18.82 -17.08 -23.50
N ASP A 383 -19.28 -16.41 -22.44
CA ASP A 383 -19.66 -14.99 -22.48
C ASP A 383 -18.61 -14.04 -21.88
N ASN A 384 -17.41 -14.57 -21.60
CA ASN A 384 -16.23 -13.93 -21.03
C ASN A 384 -16.45 -13.40 -19.61
N ARG A 385 -17.36 -14.04 -18.86
CA ARG A 385 -17.70 -13.69 -17.48
C ARG A 385 -17.90 -14.96 -16.67
N VAL A 386 -17.62 -14.89 -15.38
CA VAL A 386 -17.86 -15.99 -14.45
C VAL A 386 -18.96 -15.58 -13.49
N ALA A 387 -20.12 -16.24 -13.57
CA ALA A 387 -21.22 -16.04 -12.63
C ALA A 387 -20.90 -16.63 -11.25
N LEU A 388 -21.07 -15.82 -10.20
CA LEU A 388 -20.83 -16.21 -8.82
C LEU A 388 -21.96 -17.09 -8.24
N SER A 389 -21.81 -17.52 -6.99
CA SER A 389 -22.84 -18.29 -6.27
C SER A 389 -24.19 -17.55 -6.22
N THR A 390 -25.29 -18.29 -6.04
CA THR A 390 -26.64 -17.74 -5.91
C THR A 390 -26.72 -16.73 -4.77
N ASP A 391 -25.98 -16.95 -3.70
CA ASP A 391 -25.94 -16.06 -2.54
C ASP A 391 -25.23 -14.73 -2.86
N LEU A 392 -24.19 -14.76 -3.70
CA LEU A 392 -23.46 -13.55 -4.13
C LEU A 392 -24.15 -12.81 -5.28
N THR A 393 -24.90 -13.51 -6.13
CA THR A 393 -25.66 -12.92 -7.25
C THR A 393 -27.02 -12.37 -6.82
N ALA A 394 -27.55 -12.77 -5.66
CA ALA A 394 -28.82 -12.29 -5.15
C ALA A 394 -28.85 -10.75 -5.03
N GLY A 395 -29.81 -10.11 -5.71
CA GLY A 395 -29.97 -8.65 -5.71
C GLY A 395 -28.96 -7.89 -6.58
N THR A 396 -28.09 -8.58 -7.33
CA THR A 396 -27.17 -7.99 -8.31
C THR A 396 -27.73 -8.11 -9.74
N PRO A 397 -27.11 -7.46 -10.74
CA PRO A 397 -27.42 -7.69 -12.16
C PRO A 397 -27.31 -9.14 -12.64
N ALA A 398 -26.51 -9.98 -11.96
CA ALA A 398 -26.36 -11.41 -12.25
C ALA A 398 -27.43 -12.30 -11.59
N ASP A 399 -28.39 -11.74 -10.86
CA ASP A 399 -29.42 -12.51 -10.15
C ASP A 399 -30.17 -13.46 -11.12
N GLY A 400 -30.21 -14.74 -10.76
CA GLY A 400 -30.84 -15.81 -11.54
C GLY A 400 -29.99 -16.39 -12.68
N GLN A 401 -28.72 -15.99 -12.82
CA GLN A 401 -27.79 -16.70 -13.70
C GLN A 401 -27.38 -18.06 -13.10
N PRO A 402 -27.05 -19.06 -13.94
CA PRO A 402 -26.44 -20.31 -13.47
C PRO A 402 -25.08 -20.02 -12.83
N GLU A 403 -24.79 -20.66 -11.70
CA GLU A 403 -23.50 -20.54 -11.00
C GLU A 403 -22.39 -21.19 -11.84
N GLU A 404 -21.25 -20.51 -11.94
CA GLU A 404 -20.06 -20.99 -12.61
C GLU A 404 -18.89 -21.20 -11.64
N PHE A 405 -18.86 -20.43 -10.55
CA PHE A 405 -17.83 -20.53 -9.53
C PHE A 405 -18.39 -20.48 -8.11
N THR A 406 -18.13 -21.53 -7.33
CA THR A 406 -18.60 -21.69 -5.93
C THR A 406 -17.54 -22.29 -5.00
N LEU A 407 -16.28 -22.40 -5.44
CA LEU A 407 -15.23 -23.09 -4.67
C LEU A 407 -14.67 -22.23 -3.52
N ASP A 408 -14.66 -20.91 -3.69
CA ASP A 408 -14.20 -19.95 -2.67
C ASP A 408 -15.02 -18.64 -2.74
N GLU A 409 -15.96 -18.47 -1.81
CA GLU A 409 -16.76 -17.24 -1.74
C GLU A 409 -15.96 -16.02 -1.25
N ASP A 410 -14.98 -16.21 -0.37
CA ASP A 410 -14.17 -15.10 0.14
C ASP A 410 -13.29 -14.51 -0.97
N MET A 411 -12.69 -15.37 -1.80
CA MET A 411 -11.98 -14.95 -3.00
C MET A 411 -12.91 -14.22 -3.97
N SER A 412 -14.12 -14.74 -4.20
CA SER A 412 -15.11 -14.12 -5.07
C SER A 412 -15.43 -12.68 -4.65
N ILE A 413 -15.66 -12.48 -3.34
CA ILE A 413 -15.90 -11.15 -2.76
C ILE A 413 -14.67 -10.25 -2.91
N LEU A 414 -13.47 -10.77 -2.66
CA LEU A 414 -12.20 -10.03 -2.77
C LEU A 414 -11.97 -9.52 -4.19
N LEU A 415 -12.17 -10.37 -5.20
CA LEU A 415 -11.98 -10.03 -6.61
C LEU A 415 -12.94 -8.94 -7.07
N ASP A 416 -14.24 -9.11 -6.80
CA ASP A 416 -15.29 -8.15 -7.15
C ASP A 416 -15.13 -6.82 -6.37
N SER A 417 -14.64 -6.89 -5.14
CA SER A 417 -14.42 -5.71 -4.28
C SER A 417 -13.01 -5.10 -4.40
N ALA A 418 -12.17 -5.55 -5.33
CA ALA A 418 -10.76 -5.15 -5.39
C ALA A 418 -10.54 -3.64 -5.59
N LEU A 419 -11.48 -2.99 -6.30
CA LEU A 419 -11.57 -1.54 -6.45
C LEU A 419 -13.04 -1.12 -6.39
N PRO A 420 -13.55 -0.72 -5.22
CA PRO A 420 -14.96 -0.34 -5.09
C PRO A 420 -15.32 0.98 -5.80
N ASP A 421 -14.47 2.01 -5.70
CA ASP A 421 -14.67 3.31 -6.38
C ASP A 421 -14.15 3.27 -7.82
N ARG A 422 -14.93 2.65 -8.71
CA ARG A 422 -14.53 2.43 -10.11
C ARG A 422 -14.67 3.68 -10.96
N ASN A 423 -15.60 4.57 -10.61
CA ASN A 423 -15.84 5.83 -11.31
C ASN A 423 -14.97 6.99 -10.79
N ARG A 424 -14.31 6.82 -9.63
CA ARG A 424 -13.39 7.77 -8.98
C ARG A 424 -14.05 9.07 -8.52
N ASN A 425 -15.29 8.99 -8.05
CA ASN A 425 -16.01 10.15 -7.49
C ASN A 425 -15.86 10.26 -5.96
N GLY A 426 -15.19 9.30 -5.31
CA GLY A 426 -15.01 9.24 -3.86
C GLY A 426 -16.20 8.68 -3.08
N VAL A 427 -17.24 8.16 -3.76
CA VAL A 427 -18.45 7.59 -3.16
C VAL A 427 -18.62 6.17 -3.65
N HIS A 428 -18.43 5.20 -2.77
CA HIS A 428 -18.48 3.78 -3.08
C HIS A 428 -18.96 2.97 -1.88
N GLY A 429 -19.13 1.65 -2.06
CA GLY A 429 -19.52 0.74 -1.01
C GLY A 429 -21.00 0.79 -0.67
N TRP A 430 -21.32 0.50 0.59
CA TRP A 430 -22.68 0.38 1.08
C TRP A 430 -22.80 0.83 2.54
N GLN A 431 -24.03 1.02 2.98
CA GLN A 431 -24.35 1.18 4.39
C GLN A 431 -24.44 -0.22 5.03
N ASP A 432 -23.44 -0.57 5.82
CA ASP A 432 -23.38 -1.82 6.59
C ASP A 432 -24.25 -1.68 7.85
N ASP A 433 -25.52 -2.06 7.75
CA ASP A 433 -26.53 -1.86 8.78
C ASP A 433 -26.40 -2.87 9.92
N ASN A 434 -25.79 -4.02 9.67
CA ASN A 434 -25.61 -5.09 10.66
C ASN A 434 -24.16 -5.19 11.21
N GLY A 435 -23.23 -4.42 10.64
CA GLY A 435 -21.84 -4.31 11.08
C GLY A 435 -21.01 -5.58 10.84
N ASN A 436 -21.38 -6.40 9.84
CA ASN A 436 -20.69 -7.63 9.49
C ASN A 436 -19.57 -7.40 8.45
N GLY A 437 -19.43 -6.20 7.89
CA GLY A 437 -18.44 -5.84 6.87
C GLY A 437 -18.59 -6.59 5.55
N ARG A 438 -19.80 -7.08 5.27
CA ARG A 438 -20.25 -7.66 4.01
C ARG A 438 -21.56 -6.98 3.63
N TRP A 439 -21.86 -6.89 2.35
CA TRP A 439 -23.18 -6.38 1.96
C TRP A 439 -24.23 -7.46 2.13
N ASP A 440 -25.27 -7.10 2.87
CA ASP A 440 -26.58 -7.73 3.07
C ASP A 440 -27.61 -7.46 1.95
N SER A 441 -28.38 -8.47 1.54
CA SER A 441 -29.61 -8.23 0.77
C SER A 441 -30.56 -7.32 1.56
N GLY A 442 -30.78 -6.10 1.04
CA GLY A 442 -31.57 -5.06 1.69
C GLY A 442 -30.76 -3.82 2.10
N GLU A 443 -29.43 -3.91 2.12
CA GLU A 443 -28.56 -2.78 2.40
C GLU A 443 -28.41 -1.86 1.19
N ALA A 444 -28.36 -0.54 1.45
CA ALA A 444 -28.30 0.46 0.40
C ALA A 444 -26.86 0.68 -0.08
N LEU A 445 -26.65 0.62 -1.40
CA LEU A 445 -25.40 1.06 -2.02
C LEU A 445 -25.27 2.58 -1.94
N SER A 446 -24.05 3.05 -1.70
CA SER A 446 -23.76 4.46 -1.43
C SER A 446 -23.74 5.34 -2.69
N ASP A 447 -23.50 4.78 -3.87
CA ASP A 447 -23.19 5.51 -5.11
C ASP A 447 -24.40 5.84 -6.00
N PHE A 448 -25.61 5.96 -5.44
CA PHE A 448 -26.82 6.18 -6.25
C PHE A 448 -26.82 7.52 -7.02
N ASP A 449 -26.87 7.46 -8.35
CA ASP A 449 -27.09 8.61 -9.22
C ASP A 449 -28.58 8.77 -9.59
N ALA A 450 -29.22 9.78 -8.99
CA ALA A 450 -30.62 10.11 -9.23
C ALA A 450 -30.93 10.58 -10.66
N ALA A 451 -29.93 11.09 -11.40
CA ALA A 451 -30.14 11.58 -12.77
C ALA A 451 -30.29 10.42 -13.77
N THR A 452 -29.55 9.34 -13.55
CA THR A 452 -29.58 8.13 -14.39
C THR A 452 -30.40 6.99 -13.79
N ALA A 453 -30.76 7.08 -12.50
CA ALA A 453 -31.36 6.01 -11.70
C ALA A 453 -30.50 4.74 -11.71
N THR A 454 -29.18 4.91 -11.63
CA THR A 454 -28.19 3.83 -11.60
C THR A 454 -27.20 3.99 -10.47
N TYR A 455 -26.45 2.92 -10.19
CA TYR A 455 -25.28 2.90 -9.33
C TYR A 455 -24.05 2.82 -10.25
N PRO A 456 -23.36 3.94 -10.54
CA PRO A 456 -22.33 4.00 -11.56
C PRO A 456 -21.18 3.01 -11.32
N ASP A 457 -20.77 2.76 -10.07
CA ASP A 457 -19.73 1.77 -9.78
C ASP A 457 -20.21 0.36 -10.10
N ARG A 458 -21.47 0.04 -9.80
CA ARG A 458 -22.08 -1.24 -10.18
C ARG A 458 -22.17 -1.44 -11.69
N VAL A 459 -22.44 -0.38 -12.45
CA VAL A 459 -22.39 -0.46 -13.93
C VAL A 459 -20.97 -0.75 -14.42
N LEU A 460 -19.97 -0.21 -13.72
CA LEU A 460 -18.55 -0.48 -13.93
C LEU A 460 -18.06 -1.77 -13.28
N GLY A 461 -19.00 -2.62 -12.84
CA GLY A 461 -18.78 -4.01 -12.44
C GLY A 461 -18.67 -4.24 -10.93
N TYR A 462 -18.65 -3.20 -10.11
CA TYR A 462 -18.54 -3.40 -8.67
C TYR A 462 -19.82 -4.04 -8.14
N ARG A 463 -19.73 -5.22 -7.52
CA ARG A 463 -20.91 -5.90 -6.99
C ARG A 463 -21.95 -6.18 -8.08
N ASP A 464 -21.49 -6.56 -9.27
CA ASP A 464 -22.39 -6.88 -10.38
C ASP A 464 -22.75 -8.38 -10.47
N GLY A 465 -22.12 -9.21 -9.62
CA GLY A 465 -22.33 -10.64 -9.49
C GLY A 465 -21.59 -11.49 -10.53
N PHE A 466 -20.74 -10.85 -11.34
CA PHE A 466 -19.82 -11.52 -12.24
C PHE A 466 -18.37 -11.23 -11.83
N ILE A 467 -17.48 -12.16 -12.16
CA ILE A 467 -16.06 -11.87 -12.27
C ILE A 467 -15.73 -11.74 -13.76
N ASP A 468 -15.29 -10.56 -14.19
CA ASP A 468 -14.97 -10.24 -15.56
C ASP A 468 -13.89 -9.16 -15.69
N ARG A 469 -13.65 -8.70 -16.94
CA ARG A 469 -12.69 -7.64 -17.26
C ARG A 469 -12.85 -6.34 -16.46
N LYS A 470 -14.01 -6.09 -15.86
CA LYS A 470 -14.32 -4.86 -15.13
C LYS A 470 -13.76 -4.86 -13.72
N ASP A 471 -13.51 -6.02 -13.12
CA ASP A 471 -12.94 -6.14 -11.76
C ASP A 471 -11.47 -5.72 -11.72
N ARG A 472 -10.80 -5.81 -12.88
CA ARG A 472 -9.44 -5.34 -13.12
C ARG A 472 -8.44 -5.92 -12.13
N TYR A 473 -8.68 -7.10 -11.58
CA TYR A 473 -7.89 -7.67 -10.50
C TYR A 473 -6.39 -7.57 -10.76
N ALA A 474 -5.63 -7.29 -9.70
CA ALA A 474 -4.20 -7.54 -9.69
C ALA A 474 -3.75 -7.80 -8.25
N LYS A 475 -3.04 -8.91 -8.03
CA LYS A 475 -2.54 -9.31 -6.70
C LYS A 475 -1.86 -8.16 -5.95
N VAL A 476 -0.98 -7.43 -6.63
CA VAL A 476 -0.34 -6.23 -6.12
C VAL A 476 -0.54 -5.07 -7.10
N ARG A 477 -1.33 -4.07 -6.71
CA ARG A 477 -1.40 -2.78 -7.39
C ARG A 477 -0.38 -1.82 -6.81
N GLY A 478 0.83 -1.94 -7.30
CA GLY A 478 1.96 -1.18 -6.82
C GLY A 478 3.24 -1.77 -7.36
N ARG A 479 4.28 -1.75 -6.55
CA ARG A 479 5.58 -2.29 -6.92
C ARG A 479 6.26 -2.93 -5.74
N LEU A 480 7.13 -3.87 -6.03
CA LEU A 480 7.99 -4.55 -5.06
C LEU A 480 9.35 -3.85 -5.02
N VAL A 481 9.78 -3.46 -3.84
CA VAL A 481 11.03 -2.74 -3.62
C VAL A 481 11.87 -3.52 -2.62
N PHE A 482 13.04 -3.95 -3.05
CA PHE A 482 13.94 -4.82 -2.30
C PHE A 482 15.23 -4.10 -1.94
N LYS A 483 15.67 -4.26 -0.69
CA LYS A 483 17.01 -3.85 -0.26
C LYS A 483 18.08 -4.75 -0.86
N VAL A 484 17.79 -6.05 -0.98
CA VAL A 484 18.74 -7.04 -1.51
C VAL A 484 19.01 -6.82 -2.99
N ASP A 485 20.19 -7.28 -3.41
CA ASP A 485 20.59 -7.37 -4.80
C ASP A 485 19.99 -8.63 -5.48
N GLU A 486 19.58 -8.50 -6.75
CA GLU A 486 18.93 -9.57 -7.51
C GLU A 486 19.84 -10.79 -7.71
N ASP A 487 21.12 -10.56 -8.03
CA ASP A 487 22.09 -11.64 -8.26
C ASP A 487 22.41 -12.36 -6.96
N ALA A 488 22.49 -11.63 -5.85
CA ALA A 488 22.72 -12.20 -4.53
C ALA A 488 21.58 -13.15 -4.11
N TRP A 489 20.32 -12.72 -4.27
CA TRP A 489 19.17 -13.58 -4.03
C TRP A 489 19.19 -14.78 -4.99
N SER A 490 19.29 -14.53 -6.29
CA SER A 490 19.22 -15.59 -7.32
C SER A 490 20.29 -16.67 -7.12
N THR A 491 21.48 -16.30 -6.64
CA THR A 491 22.56 -17.23 -6.32
C THR A 491 22.26 -18.06 -5.07
N ALA A 492 21.62 -17.47 -4.06
CA ALA A 492 21.38 -18.10 -2.77
C ALA A 492 20.13 -18.99 -2.77
N GLN A 493 19.03 -18.54 -3.38
CA GLN A 493 17.72 -19.21 -3.31
C GLN A 493 17.12 -19.60 -4.67
N GLY A 494 17.74 -19.18 -5.79
CA GLY A 494 17.14 -19.31 -7.13
C GLY A 494 16.34 -18.08 -7.55
N ASP A 495 15.77 -18.12 -8.76
CA ASP A 495 15.06 -16.97 -9.35
C ASP A 495 13.87 -16.52 -8.47
N TYR A 496 13.83 -15.23 -8.13
CA TYR A 496 12.80 -14.66 -7.26
C TYR A 496 11.38 -14.88 -7.80
N ARG A 497 11.19 -14.97 -9.12
CA ARG A 497 9.88 -15.22 -9.77
C ARG A 497 9.29 -16.58 -9.42
N GLN A 498 10.07 -17.48 -8.82
CA GLN A 498 9.55 -18.73 -8.25
C GLN A 498 8.75 -18.48 -6.97
N PHE A 499 9.09 -17.43 -6.21
CA PHE A 499 8.51 -17.11 -4.91
C PHE A 499 7.53 -15.94 -4.94
N VAL A 500 7.51 -15.16 -6.01
CA VAL A 500 6.61 -14.02 -6.20
C VAL A 500 5.59 -14.38 -7.28
N LYS A 501 4.41 -14.84 -6.89
CA LYS A 501 3.29 -15.17 -7.79
C LYS A 501 2.22 -14.08 -7.82
N GLY A 502 1.42 -14.13 -8.86
CA GLY A 502 0.32 -13.21 -9.14
C GLY A 502 0.74 -11.88 -9.78
N SER A 503 -0.20 -11.31 -10.52
CA SER A 503 0.02 -10.14 -11.38
C SER A 503 0.40 -8.89 -10.58
N ILE A 504 1.36 -8.11 -11.09
CA ILE A 504 1.81 -6.85 -10.50
C ILE A 504 1.42 -5.69 -11.44
N ALA A 505 0.55 -4.81 -10.96
CA ALA A 505 0.08 -3.63 -11.68
C ALA A 505 0.79 -2.38 -11.16
N ALA A 506 1.96 -2.07 -11.72
CA ALA A 506 2.73 -0.89 -11.36
C ALA A 506 2.12 0.41 -11.88
N GLY A 507 2.37 1.50 -11.15
CA GLY A 507 1.96 2.85 -11.58
C GLY A 507 2.67 3.27 -12.88
N ALA A 508 2.02 4.15 -13.66
CA ALA A 508 2.56 4.60 -14.94
C ALA A 508 3.99 5.15 -14.82
N GLY A 509 4.92 4.59 -15.59
CA GLY A 509 6.34 4.98 -15.61
C GLY A 509 7.17 4.42 -14.44
N GLN A 510 6.64 3.50 -13.66
CA GLN A 510 7.37 2.76 -12.62
C GLN A 510 7.66 1.33 -13.09
N SER A 511 8.77 0.76 -12.63
CA SER A 511 9.02 -0.67 -12.79
C SER A 511 8.22 -1.47 -11.73
N PRO A 512 7.70 -2.65 -12.07
CA PRO A 512 7.03 -3.56 -11.14
C PRO A 512 7.93 -3.99 -9.98
N VAL A 513 9.22 -4.19 -10.28
CA VAL A 513 10.23 -4.61 -9.30
C VAL A 513 11.41 -3.63 -9.30
N GLU A 514 12.03 -3.42 -8.13
CA GLU A 514 13.33 -2.77 -7.98
C GLU A 514 14.15 -3.44 -6.89
N PHE A 515 15.34 -3.89 -7.28
CA PHE A 515 16.37 -4.41 -6.38
C PHE A 515 17.39 -3.33 -6.00
N SER A 516 18.20 -3.61 -4.98
CA SER A 516 19.27 -2.72 -4.53
C SER A 516 18.79 -1.31 -4.18
N ALA A 517 17.58 -1.21 -3.62
CA ALA A 517 16.99 0.07 -3.23
C ALA A 517 17.81 0.74 -2.11
N SER A 518 18.07 2.04 -2.27
CA SER A 518 18.79 2.82 -1.25
C SER A 518 17.97 2.99 0.04
N ASP A 519 18.63 3.30 1.16
CA ASP A 519 17.95 3.62 2.43
C ASP A 519 17.06 4.87 2.35
N ARG A 520 17.18 5.65 1.27
CA ARG A 520 16.22 6.74 1.01
C ARG A 520 14.84 6.22 0.58
N LYS A 521 14.80 5.12 -0.18
CA LYS A 521 13.55 4.51 -0.65
C LYS A 521 12.99 3.57 0.40
N LEU A 522 13.85 2.79 1.02
CA LEU A 522 13.50 1.91 2.14
C LEU A 522 14.15 2.48 3.40
N PRO A 523 13.58 3.47 4.10
CA PRO A 523 14.16 3.99 5.33
C PRO A 523 14.19 2.92 6.41
N GLU A 524 15.21 2.99 7.27
CA GLU A 524 15.28 2.14 8.46
C GLU A 524 14.24 2.62 9.48
N VAL A 525 13.44 1.67 9.96
CA VAL A 525 12.40 1.91 10.96
C VAL A 525 12.67 0.95 12.11
N THR A 526 12.93 1.51 13.30
CA THR A 526 13.23 0.75 14.52
C THR A 526 12.23 1.09 15.62
N ASN A 527 12.32 0.41 16.75
CA ASN A 527 11.52 0.73 17.93
C ASN A 527 11.75 2.17 18.43
N GLU A 528 12.97 2.71 18.26
CA GLU A 528 13.31 4.07 18.67
C GLU A 528 12.56 5.13 17.85
N SER A 529 12.23 4.82 16.58
CA SER A 529 11.52 5.72 15.65
C SER A 529 10.15 6.17 16.14
N PHE A 530 9.54 5.48 17.12
CA PHE A 530 8.17 5.73 17.60
C PHE A 530 8.07 6.28 19.02
N THR A 531 9.21 6.51 19.69
CA THR A 531 9.20 6.91 21.12
C THR A 531 8.44 8.22 21.34
N SER A 532 8.61 9.20 20.46
CA SER A 532 7.87 10.47 20.49
C SER A 532 6.46 10.32 19.93
N SER A 533 6.28 9.54 18.85
CA SER A 533 5.01 9.27 18.18
C SER A 533 3.92 8.73 19.09
N GLN A 534 4.29 7.93 20.08
CA GLN A 534 3.36 7.32 21.02
C GLN A 534 2.91 8.26 22.13
N THR A 535 3.59 9.39 22.34
CA THR A 535 3.36 10.26 23.51
C THR A 535 1.92 10.81 23.57
N PRO A 536 1.33 11.34 22.48
CA PRO A 536 -0.04 11.85 22.52
C PRO A 536 -1.05 10.75 22.86
N LEU A 537 -0.97 9.58 22.20
CA LEU A 537 -1.85 8.44 22.48
C LEU A 537 -1.70 7.95 23.94
N ARG A 538 -0.46 7.81 24.45
CA ARG A 538 -0.23 7.43 25.84
C ARG A 538 -0.80 8.44 26.84
N ALA A 539 -0.79 9.73 26.48
CA ALA A 539 -1.35 10.78 27.32
C ALA A 539 -2.89 10.73 27.35
N ALA A 540 -3.53 10.34 26.25
CA ALA A 540 -4.99 10.16 26.15
C ALA A 540 -5.51 8.91 26.90
N ALA A 541 -4.64 8.00 27.34
CA ALA A 541 -5.01 6.91 28.26
C ALA A 541 -5.05 7.42 29.72
N ASP A 542 -5.90 8.42 29.99
CA ASP A 542 -5.98 9.18 31.23
C ASP A 542 -7.19 8.84 32.13
N GLY A 543 -7.90 7.75 31.81
CA GLY A 543 -9.03 7.26 32.57
C GLY A 543 -8.66 6.73 33.97
N ASP A 544 -9.68 6.29 34.70
CA ASP A 544 -9.49 5.64 36.00
C ASP A 544 -8.55 4.41 35.89
N SER A 545 -7.88 4.04 36.98
CA SER A 545 -6.97 2.89 36.96
C SER A 545 -7.69 1.61 36.53
N PHE A 546 -6.98 0.69 35.88
CA PHE A 546 -7.54 -0.58 35.41
C PHE A 546 -8.28 -1.35 36.53
N GLU A 547 -7.70 -1.40 37.72
CA GLU A 547 -8.31 -2.05 38.89
C GLU A 547 -9.56 -1.30 39.39
N SER A 548 -9.59 0.03 39.28
CA SER A 548 -10.75 0.83 39.67
C SER A 548 -11.92 0.60 38.72
N GLN A 549 -11.66 0.56 37.41
CA GLN A 549 -12.67 0.26 36.39
C GLN A 549 -13.19 -1.18 36.53
N LEU A 550 -12.30 -2.15 36.80
CA LEU A 550 -12.66 -3.54 37.10
C LEU A 550 -13.56 -3.66 38.33
N ALA A 551 -13.12 -3.07 39.46
CA ALA A 551 -13.83 -3.18 40.73
C ALA A 551 -15.23 -2.54 40.66
N LEU A 552 -15.35 -1.43 39.94
CA LEU A 552 -16.62 -0.75 39.69
C LEU A 552 -17.62 -1.66 38.99
N GLN A 553 -17.19 -2.36 37.93
CA GLN A 553 -18.06 -3.25 37.14
C GLN A 553 -18.46 -4.51 37.89
N LEU A 554 -17.60 -5.02 38.78
CA LEU A 554 -17.92 -6.13 39.68
C LEU A 554 -18.75 -5.70 40.91
N GLY A 555 -18.91 -4.39 41.14
CA GLY A 555 -19.60 -3.87 42.33
C GLY A 555 -18.84 -4.11 43.64
N VAL A 556 -17.50 -4.15 43.60
CA VAL A 556 -16.62 -4.39 44.75
C VAL A 556 -15.63 -3.24 44.96
N ALA A 557 -14.93 -3.22 46.11
CA ALA A 557 -13.82 -2.31 46.31
C ALA A 557 -12.51 -2.86 45.70
N THR A 558 -11.63 -2.00 45.23
CA THR A 558 -10.32 -2.38 44.64
C THR A 558 -9.47 -3.24 45.58
N THR A 559 -9.55 -3.02 46.90
CA THR A 559 -8.86 -3.82 47.92
C THR A 559 -9.34 -5.26 48.01
N GLN A 560 -10.50 -5.59 47.44
CA GLN A 560 -11.06 -6.94 47.44
C GLN A 560 -10.58 -7.78 46.25
N LEU A 561 -10.11 -7.14 45.17
CA LEU A 561 -9.70 -7.82 43.93
C LEU A 561 -8.64 -8.92 44.15
N PRO A 562 -7.57 -8.73 44.96
CA PRO A 562 -6.55 -9.76 45.17
C PRO A 562 -7.09 -11.02 45.86
N THR A 563 -8.28 -10.96 46.44
CA THR A 563 -8.96 -12.08 47.12
C THR A 563 -10.32 -12.42 46.49
N TYR A 564 -10.67 -11.77 45.37
CA TYR A 564 -11.93 -12.00 44.68
C TYR A 564 -12.00 -13.45 44.16
N VAL A 565 -13.19 -14.04 44.23
CA VAL A 565 -13.48 -15.37 43.69
C VAL A 565 -14.79 -15.25 42.95
N GLU A 566 -14.76 -15.46 41.63
CA GLU A 566 -15.96 -15.44 40.81
C GLU A 566 -16.83 -16.65 41.14
N ALA A 567 -18.13 -16.39 41.27
CA ALA A 567 -19.14 -17.42 41.53
C ALA A 567 -20.26 -17.38 40.48
N ASP A 568 -20.33 -16.34 39.65
CA ASP A 568 -21.35 -16.20 38.62
C ASP A 568 -21.05 -17.12 37.43
N THR A 569 -22.04 -17.92 37.06
CA THR A 569 -21.98 -18.83 35.91
C THR A 569 -22.61 -18.24 34.65
N ASP A 570 -23.30 -17.10 34.72
CA ASP A 570 -23.90 -16.45 33.56
C ASP A 570 -22.83 -15.81 32.67
N PRO A 571 -22.63 -16.29 31.43
CA PRO A 571 -21.61 -15.78 30.53
C PRO A 571 -21.94 -14.43 29.90
N SER A 572 -23.10 -13.84 30.18
CA SER A 572 -23.46 -12.50 29.72
C SER A 572 -23.11 -11.38 30.72
N HIS A 573 -22.81 -11.74 31.97
CA HIS A 573 -22.47 -10.78 33.01
C HIS A 573 -20.98 -10.42 33.01
N ALA A 574 -20.66 -9.26 33.59
CA ALA A 574 -19.28 -8.89 33.87
C ALA A 574 -18.67 -9.87 34.89
N ARG A 575 -17.62 -10.60 34.50
CA ARG A 575 -16.99 -11.65 35.32
C ARG A 575 -15.48 -11.57 35.34
N PHE A 576 -14.88 -11.87 36.49
CA PHE A 576 -13.44 -11.82 36.66
C PHE A 576 -12.87 -13.10 37.26
N TRP A 577 -12.20 -13.90 36.43
CA TRP A 577 -11.47 -15.08 36.87
C TRP A 577 -10.01 -14.72 37.10
N ARG A 578 -9.56 -14.79 38.35
CA ARG A 578 -8.14 -14.60 38.65
C ARG A 578 -7.29 -15.76 38.13
N GLY A 579 -6.09 -15.43 37.65
CA GLY A 579 -5.16 -16.41 37.08
C GLY A 579 -4.55 -17.38 38.10
N ASP A 580 -4.67 -17.13 39.40
CA ASP A 580 -4.16 -17.97 40.49
C ASP A 580 -5.26 -18.78 41.21
N LEU A 581 -6.48 -18.82 40.66
CA LEU A 581 -7.53 -19.71 41.13
C LEU A 581 -7.21 -21.18 40.82
N ASP A 582 -7.90 -22.08 41.53
CA ASP A 582 -7.85 -23.50 41.20
C ASP A 582 -8.49 -23.75 39.82
N ASP A 583 -7.72 -24.34 38.91
CA ASP A 583 -8.16 -24.55 37.52
C ASP A 583 -9.37 -25.49 37.43
N ALA A 584 -9.43 -26.54 38.26
CA ALA A 584 -10.57 -27.46 38.26
C ALA A 584 -11.86 -26.75 38.71
N TYR A 585 -11.77 -25.80 39.64
CA TYR A 585 -12.89 -24.93 40.00
C TYR A 585 -13.37 -24.11 38.80
N VAL A 586 -12.47 -23.41 38.10
CA VAL A 586 -12.85 -22.57 36.95
C VAL A 586 -13.38 -23.40 35.79
N TYR A 587 -12.76 -24.55 35.49
CA TYR A 587 -13.22 -25.46 34.45
C TYR A 587 -14.62 -26.00 34.76
N SER A 588 -14.92 -26.34 36.03
CA SER A 588 -16.25 -26.83 36.41
C SER A 588 -17.38 -25.81 36.19
N LEU A 589 -17.06 -24.51 36.18
CA LEU A 589 -18.02 -23.42 36.01
C LEU A 589 -18.07 -22.88 34.58
N THR A 590 -16.97 -22.98 33.83
CA THR A 590 -16.85 -22.35 32.51
C THR A 590 -16.63 -23.34 31.36
N GLY A 591 -16.31 -24.60 31.65
CA GLY A 591 -15.90 -25.60 30.67
C GLY A 591 -14.56 -25.29 30.00
N ARG A 592 -13.78 -24.32 30.51
CA ARG A 592 -12.51 -23.89 29.92
C ARG A 592 -11.43 -23.74 30.97
N HIS A 593 -10.23 -24.19 30.65
CA HIS A 593 -9.07 -24.05 31.53
C HIS A 593 -8.63 -22.57 31.69
N LEU A 594 -7.90 -22.29 32.77
CA LEU A 594 -7.25 -21.01 33.03
C LEU A 594 -5.94 -20.82 32.26
N TYR A 595 -5.41 -21.90 31.70
CA TYR A 595 -4.15 -21.88 30.97
C TYR A 595 -4.36 -22.03 29.47
N GLU A 596 -3.49 -21.40 28.68
CA GLU A 596 -3.45 -21.56 27.22
C GLU A 596 -2.02 -21.66 26.69
N LYS A 597 -1.87 -22.31 25.54
CA LYS A 597 -0.63 -22.40 24.76
C LYS A 597 -0.26 -21.03 24.19
N MET A 598 1.04 -20.79 24.03
CA MET A 598 1.60 -19.59 23.40
C MET A 598 2.60 -19.97 22.31
N PRO A 599 2.37 -19.62 21.03
CA PRO A 599 1.19 -18.92 20.50
C PRO A 599 -0.13 -19.67 20.67
N PHE A 600 -1.24 -18.93 20.73
CA PHE A 600 -2.58 -19.51 20.87
C PHE A 600 -2.95 -20.27 19.59
N ASN A 601 -3.44 -21.51 19.75
CA ASN A 601 -3.93 -22.34 18.65
C ASN A 601 -2.88 -22.68 17.55
N SER A 602 -1.59 -22.53 17.86
CA SER A 602 -0.51 -22.98 16.97
C SER A 602 -0.23 -24.49 17.15
N PRO A 603 0.04 -25.25 16.07
CA PRO A 603 0.59 -26.61 16.18
C PRO A 603 1.96 -26.65 16.87
N LEU A 604 2.76 -25.58 16.80
CA LEU A 604 4.08 -25.47 17.42
C LEU A 604 4.12 -24.31 18.42
N PHE A 605 3.68 -24.58 19.66
CA PHE A 605 3.76 -23.63 20.77
C PHE A 605 5.07 -23.76 21.56
N THR A 606 5.48 -22.69 22.25
CA THR A 606 6.77 -22.62 22.94
C THR A 606 6.67 -22.36 24.45
N ASP A 607 5.50 -21.97 24.95
CA ASP A 607 5.24 -21.70 26.38
C ASP A 607 3.74 -21.87 26.72
N TRP A 608 3.39 -21.81 28.01
CA TRP A 608 2.02 -21.73 28.51
C TRP A 608 1.81 -20.52 29.39
N TYR A 609 0.58 -20.00 29.45
CA TYR A 609 0.21 -18.90 30.33
C TYR A 609 -1.03 -19.27 31.14
N TYR A 610 -0.97 -19.10 32.46
CA TYR A 610 -2.17 -18.97 33.29
C TYR A 610 -2.67 -17.54 33.18
N ARG A 611 -3.88 -17.34 32.68
CA ARG A 611 -4.41 -16.03 32.33
C ARG A 611 -5.54 -15.62 33.26
N PRO A 612 -5.45 -14.46 33.92
CA PRO A 612 -6.64 -13.79 34.41
C PRO A 612 -7.60 -13.55 33.24
N ARG A 613 -8.89 -13.82 33.45
CA ARG A 613 -9.93 -13.69 32.43
C ARG A 613 -10.92 -12.59 32.83
N TYR A 614 -11.09 -11.63 31.94
CA TYR A 614 -12.02 -10.52 32.07
C TYR A 614 -13.09 -10.68 31.00
N GLU A 615 -14.36 -10.75 31.41
CA GLU A 615 -15.46 -11.05 30.49
C GLU A 615 -16.54 -9.98 30.59
N ASN A 616 -17.07 -9.54 29.44
CA ASN A 616 -18.20 -8.61 29.31
C ASN A 616 -18.00 -7.27 30.06
N MET A 617 -16.80 -6.69 29.94
CA MET A 617 -16.43 -5.44 30.61
C MET A 617 -16.14 -4.33 29.61
N ALA A 618 -16.43 -3.08 29.99
CA ALA A 618 -15.99 -1.88 29.27
C ALA A 618 -14.83 -1.20 29.99
N PHE A 619 -13.81 -0.81 29.25
CA PHE A 619 -12.68 -0.04 29.76
C PHE A 619 -12.51 1.23 28.91
N LYS A 620 -12.41 2.40 29.55
CA LYS A 620 -12.27 3.68 28.86
C LYS A 620 -10.96 4.36 29.23
N ASN A 621 -10.22 4.84 28.23
CA ASN A 621 -8.92 5.53 28.37
C ASN A 621 -7.98 4.80 29.35
N VAL A 622 -7.88 3.47 29.21
CA VAL A 622 -7.35 2.60 30.27
C VAL A 622 -5.86 2.32 30.10
N GLN A 623 -5.14 2.20 31.23
CA GLN A 623 -3.77 1.71 31.26
C GLN A 623 -3.72 0.28 31.82
N ILE A 624 -3.40 -0.70 30.99
CA ILE A 624 -3.25 -2.11 31.41
C ILE A 624 -1.87 -2.29 32.07
N PRO A 625 -1.81 -2.68 33.36
CA PRO A 625 -0.56 -2.81 34.09
C PRO A 625 0.37 -3.90 33.53
N ARG A 626 1.68 -3.78 33.81
CA ARG A 626 2.67 -4.83 33.49
C ARG A 626 2.28 -6.13 34.17
N GLY A 627 2.49 -7.26 33.50
CA GLY A 627 2.28 -8.58 34.07
C GLY A 627 0.83 -9.04 34.13
N THR A 628 -0.10 -8.30 33.51
CA THR A 628 -1.52 -8.65 33.47
C THR A 628 -1.74 -9.97 32.71
N ASN A 629 -1.05 -10.15 31.58
CA ASN A 629 -1.05 -11.36 30.74
C ASN A 629 -2.43 -12.00 30.50
N ALA A 630 -3.45 -11.17 30.35
CA ALA A 630 -4.84 -11.59 30.46
C ALA A 630 -5.46 -12.07 29.15
N LEU A 631 -6.57 -12.78 29.31
CA LEU A 631 -7.57 -13.04 28.29
C LEU A 631 -8.77 -12.11 28.52
N PHE A 632 -9.05 -11.23 27.56
CA PHE A 632 -10.27 -10.42 27.52
C PHE A 632 -11.28 -11.09 26.59
N ILE A 633 -12.51 -11.30 27.04
CA ILE A 633 -13.60 -11.91 26.26
C ILE A 633 -14.79 -10.97 26.21
N ASN A 634 -15.23 -10.61 25.01
CA ASN A 634 -16.38 -9.74 24.80
C ASN A 634 -16.27 -8.41 25.58
N CYS A 635 -15.05 -7.87 25.69
CA CYS A 635 -14.80 -6.59 26.35
C CYS A 635 -14.81 -5.45 25.33
N THR A 636 -15.23 -4.26 25.76
CA THR A 636 -15.19 -3.03 24.97
C THR A 636 -14.08 -2.12 25.48
N PHE A 637 -13.20 -1.66 24.59
CA PHE A 637 -12.13 -0.72 24.88
C PHE A 637 -12.43 0.59 24.16
N VAL A 638 -12.57 1.67 24.93
CA VAL A 638 -13.05 2.98 24.44
C VAL A 638 -11.93 4.01 24.57
N GLY A 639 -11.72 4.80 23.51
CA GLY A 639 -10.68 5.82 23.45
C GLY A 639 -9.31 5.17 23.30
N VAL A 640 -8.35 5.47 24.19
CA VAL A 640 -7.00 4.88 24.10
C VAL A 640 -6.75 3.81 25.15
N THR A 641 -6.34 2.61 24.69
CA THR A 641 -5.87 1.52 25.55
C THR A 641 -4.34 1.51 25.55
N TYR A 642 -3.73 1.81 26.71
CA TYR A 642 -2.28 1.81 26.87
C TYR A 642 -1.79 0.59 27.64
N VAL A 643 -1.03 -0.29 26.97
CA VAL A 643 -0.44 -1.49 27.58
C VAL A 643 0.97 -1.21 28.09
N ARG A 644 1.18 -1.41 29.40
CA ARG A 644 2.48 -1.20 30.03
C ARG A 644 3.42 -2.41 29.84
N SER A 645 4.71 -2.17 29.72
CA SER A 645 5.75 -3.21 29.79
C SER A 645 7.05 -2.68 30.39
N TYR A 646 7.97 -3.58 30.74
CA TYR A 646 9.32 -3.20 31.09
C TYR A 646 10.16 -3.00 29.83
N ASN A 647 10.83 -1.85 29.73
CA ASN A 647 11.55 -1.48 28.51
C ASN A 647 12.90 -2.20 28.39
N ASP A 648 13.65 -2.34 29.48
CA ASP A 648 15.00 -2.96 29.45
C ASP A 648 14.94 -4.49 29.54
N ASN A 649 14.21 -5.12 28.61
CA ASN A 649 14.02 -6.57 28.53
C ASN A 649 15.15 -7.28 27.77
N THR A 650 16.39 -6.82 27.92
CA THR A 650 17.54 -7.22 27.08
C THR A 650 18.31 -8.45 27.60
N HIS A 651 17.95 -8.97 28.77
CA HIS A 651 18.61 -10.14 29.35
C HIS A 651 18.51 -11.37 28.43
N THR A 652 19.61 -12.10 28.22
CA THR A 652 19.66 -13.25 27.27
C THR A 652 18.59 -14.33 27.54
N ASN A 653 18.27 -14.56 28.82
CA ASN A 653 17.24 -15.51 29.24
C ASN A 653 15.85 -14.88 29.48
N TRP A 654 15.58 -13.65 29.02
CA TRP A 654 14.33 -12.95 29.31
C TRP A 654 13.10 -13.78 28.93
N SER A 655 13.12 -14.41 27.75
CA SER A 655 12.03 -15.28 27.28
C SER A 655 11.91 -16.62 28.01
N LEU A 656 12.92 -17.03 28.79
CA LEU A 656 12.97 -18.31 29.49
C LEU A 656 12.51 -18.22 30.95
N TYR A 657 12.68 -17.06 31.58
CA TYR A 657 12.22 -16.88 32.96
C TYR A 657 10.70 -17.01 33.06
N GLY A 658 10.24 -17.85 33.98
CA GLY A 658 8.81 -18.16 34.15
C GLY A 658 8.23 -19.12 33.11
N LYS A 659 9.05 -19.68 32.21
CA LYS A 659 8.56 -20.62 31.18
C LYS A 659 7.92 -21.85 31.81
N LEU A 660 6.77 -22.23 31.28
CA LEU A 660 6.00 -23.40 31.69
C LEU A 660 6.08 -24.51 30.64
N ASP A 661 5.94 -25.75 31.07
CA ASP A 661 5.84 -26.93 30.20
C ASP A 661 4.76 -27.90 30.69
N TRP A 662 4.22 -28.71 29.77
CA TRP A 662 3.16 -29.66 30.09
C TRP A 662 3.68 -30.81 30.96
N ASN A 663 3.06 -31.04 32.11
CA ASN A 663 3.35 -32.19 32.95
C ASN A 663 2.32 -33.30 32.74
N GLN A 664 2.74 -34.41 32.12
CA GLN A 664 1.84 -35.53 31.84
C GLN A 664 1.22 -36.17 33.10
N ALA A 665 1.95 -36.19 34.22
CA ALA A 665 1.47 -36.84 35.44
C ALA A 665 0.41 -36.01 36.18
N GLN A 666 0.49 -34.69 36.07
CA GLN A 666 -0.46 -33.74 36.66
C GLN A 666 -1.51 -33.23 35.67
N ALA A 667 -1.36 -33.55 34.38
CA ALA A 667 -2.22 -33.08 33.29
C ALA A 667 -2.42 -31.55 33.30
N ARG A 668 -1.33 -30.80 33.49
CA ARG A 668 -1.34 -29.33 33.50
C ARG A 668 0.05 -28.73 33.25
N PRO A 669 0.12 -27.44 32.87
CA PRO A 669 1.40 -26.73 32.77
C PRO A 669 2.04 -26.48 34.15
N ILE A 670 3.36 -26.70 34.25
CA ILE A 670 4.18 -26.44 35.44
C ILE A 670 5.45 -25.66 35.07
N LEU A 671 6.03 -24.98 36.05
CA LEU A 671 7.27 -24.22 35.87
C LEU A 671 8.44 -25.12 35.50
N ILE A 672 9.22 -24.72 34.49
CA ILE A 672 10.53 -25.33 34.20
C ILE A 672 11.53 -24.82 35.25
N THR A 673 12.16 -25.74 35.97
CA THR A 673 13.08 -25.43 37.08
C THR A 673 14.55 -25.66 36.72
N GLU A 674 14.87 -25.87 35.45
CA GLU A 674 16.26 -26.00 35.01
C GLU A 674 17.03 -24.70 35.30
N PRO A 675 18.29 -24.78 35.76
CA PRO A 675 19.08 -23.58 36.06
C PRO A 675 19.26 -22.69 34.82
N LEU A 676 18.98 -21.40 34.97
CA LEU A 676 19.09 -20.40 33.90
C LEU A 676 20.21 -19.40 34.16
N ASP A 677 20.49 -19.07 35.41
CA ASP A 677 21.52 -18.10 35.77
C ASP A 677 22.26 -18.50 37.04
N LYS A 678 23.31 -17.75 37.38
CA LYS A 678 24.15 -18.03 38.54
C LYS A 678 23.36 -18.15 39.84
N SER A 679 22.25 -17.42 40.00
CA SER A 679 21.45 -17.41 41.24
C SER A 679 20.71 -18.72 41.53
N ASP A 680 20.63 -19.63 40.57
CA ASP A 680 20.09 -20.99 40.75
C ASP A 680 21.02 -21.92 41.53
N PHE A 681 22.29 -21.53 41.72
CA PHE A 681 23.27 -22.33 42.42
C PHE A 681 23.59 -21.74 43.79
N LEU A 682 23.78 -22.62 44.78
CA LEU A 682 24.13 -22.23 46.15
C LEU A 682 25.41 -21.37 46.18
N ARG A 683 26.37 -21.63 45.27
CA ARG A 683 27.58 -20.82 45.05
C ARG A 683 27.34 -19.32 44.92
N TYR A 684 26.21 -18.89 44.35
CA TYR A 684 25.90 -17.45 44.21
C TYR A 684 25.77 -16.75 45.57
N THR A 685 25.20 -17.45 46.55
CA THR A 685 25.02 -16.93 47.91
C THR A 685 26.20 -17.23 48.82
N THR A 686 26.85 -18.39 48.68
CA THR A 686 27.95 -18.80 49.57
C THR A 686 29.33 -18.31 49.12
N GLY A 687 29.49 -18.01 47.84
CA GLY A 687 30.78 -17.69 47.22
C GLY A 687 31.76 -18.88 47.14
N ASN A 688 31.37 -20.08 47.58
CA ASN A 688 32.23 -21.25 47.61
C ASN A 688 32.17 -21.99 46.25
N PRO A 689 33.31 -22.17 45.55
CA PRO A 689 33.34 -22.87 44.26
C PRO A 689 32.78 -24.29 44.29
N ALA A 690 32.81 -24.97 45.44
CA ALA A 690 32.28 -26.33 45.58
C ALA A 690 30.74 -26.42 45.59
N ASP A 691 30.05 -25.29 45.78
CA ASP A 691 28.59 -25.22 45.91
C ASP A 691 27.89 -24.92 44.56
N GLY A 692 28.60 -25.06 43.45
CA GLY A 692 28.09 -24.85 42.09
C GLY A 692 28.74 -25.81 41.09
N PRO A 693 28.20 -25.92 39.87
CA PRO A 693 28.75 -26.81 38.86
C PRO A 693 30.11 -26.31 38.35
N GLY A 694 30.87 -27.20 37.72
CA GLY A 694 32.19 -26.87 37.16
C GLY A 694 32.13 -25.78 36.08
N ASN A 695 31.00 -25.62 35.41
CA ASN A 695 30.74 -24.61 34.39
C ASN A 695 29.93 -23.40 34.91
N TYR A 696 29.88 -23.17 36.23
CA TYR A 696 29.11 -22.07 36.83
C TYR A 696 29.39 -20.69 36.19
N ASP A 697 30.64 -20.44 35.80
CA ASP A 697 31.04 -19.16 35.22
C ASP A 697 30.54 -18.95 33.76
N GLU A 698 29.95 -19.98 33.13
CA GLU A 698 29.28 -19.90 31.82
C GLU A 698 27.82 -19.42 31.93
N PHE A 699 27.21 -19.46 33.12
CA PHE A 699 25.86 -18.94 33.33
C PHE A 699 25.86 -17.40 33.42
N PRO A 700 24.82 -16.72 32.93
CA PRO A 700 24.68 -15.28 33.09
C PRO A 700 24.42 -14.90 34.56
N ASP A 701 24.64 -13.63 34.90
CA ASP A 701 24.16 -13.07 36.17
C ASP A 701 22.63 -12.91 36.14
N PRO A 702 21.93 -12.97 37.28
CA PRO A 702 20.47 -12.76 37.32
C PRO A 702 20.05 -11.38 36.78
N PRO A 703 18.82 -11.23 36.28
CA PRO A 703 18.35 -9.99 35.68
C PRO A 703 18.22 -8.87 36.73
N VAL A 704 18.48 -7.64 36.28
CA VAL A 704 18.24 -6.41 37.06
C VAL A 704 16.98 -5.75 36.51
N ILE A 705 15.94 -5.67 37.35
CA ILE A 705 14.65 -5.10 36.98
C ILE A 705 14.32 -3.99 37.96
N ASP A 706 13.97 -2.81 37.44
CA ASP A 706 13.73 -1.59 38.22
C ASP A 706 14.90 -1.26 39.18
N GLY A 707 16.14 -1.53 38.73
CA GLY A 707 17.37 -1.29 39.50
C GLY A 707 17.67 -2.31 40.60
N VAL A 708 16.91 -3.41 40.69
CA VAL A 708 17.06 -4.46 41.70
C VAL A 708 17.36 -5.82 41.06
N ILE A 709 18.32 -6.56 41.61
CA ILE A 709 18.60 -7.94 41.18
C ILE A 709 17.41 -8.82 41.57
N LYS A 710 16.87 -9.56 40.59
CA LYS A 710 15.75 -10.48 40.78
C LYS A 710 16.21 -11.94 40.73
N THR A 711 15.79 -12.74 41.71
CA THR A 711 16.14 -14.17 41.82
C THR A 711 14.90 -15.01 42.13
N GLY A 712 15.02 -16.33 42.03
CA GLY A 712 13.93 -17.25 42.37
C GLY A 712 12.67 -17.00 41.54
N LEU A 713 11.52 -16.78 42.21
CA LEU A 713 10.25 -16.48 41.54
C LEU A 713 10.13 -15.02 41.09
N GLU A 714 10.87 -14.08 41.71
CA GLU A 714 10.76 -12.65 41.36
C GLU A 714 11.39 -12.29 40.02
N ARG A 715 12.20 -13.18 39.44
CA ARG A 715 12.77 -13.01 38.10
C ARG A 715 11.84 -13.46 36.99
N ASP A 716 10.65 -13.99 37.30
CA ASP A 716 9.65 -14.35 36.29
C ASP A 716 9.31 -13.12 35.44
N THR A 717 9.71 -13.16 34.17
CA THR A 717 9.56 -12.04 33.24
C THR A 717 8.13 -11.86 32.75
N LYS A 718 7.23 -12.83 32.97
CA LYS A 718 5.80 -12.65 32.74
C LYS A 718 5.27 -11.53 33.62
N LEU A 719 5.79 -11.32 34.84
CA LEU A 719 5.37 -10.24 35.76
C LEU A 719 5.68 -8.82 35.25
N TYR A 720 6.58 -8.69 34.27
CA TYR A 720 7.09 -7.41 33.78
C TYR A 720 6.79 -7.17 32.31
N SER A 721 6.21 -8.15 31.63
CA SER A 721 5.84 -8.13 30.22
C SER A 721 4.33 -8.26 30.08
N ASN A 722 3.78 -8.04 28.88
CA ASN A 722 2.38 -8.29 28.62
C ASN A 722 2.18 -9.10 27.35
N ASN A 723 1.70 -10.31 27.55
CA ASN A 723 1.16 -11.16 26.51
C ASN A 723 -0.36 -11.17 26.66
N LEU A 724 -1.11 -10.46 25.82
CA LEU A 724 -2.57 -10.32 25.98
C LEU A 724 -3.32 -10.94 24.80
N ARG A 725 -4.47 -11.55 25.08
CA ARG A 725 -5.41 -12.01 24.06
C ARG A 725 -6.75 -11.29 24.22
N PHE A 726 -7.23 -10.75 23.11
CA PHE A 726 -8.54 -10.14 22.98
C PHE A 726 -9.40 -11.08 22.12
N HIS A 727 -10.49 -11.57 22.69
CA HIS A 727 -11.42 -12.49 22.04
C HIS A 727 -12.81 -11.85 22.00
N ASP A 728 -13.40 -11.76 20.81
CA ASP A 728 -14.69 -11.08 20.59
C ASP A 728 -14.75 -9.64 21.14
N CYS A 729 -13.61 -8.93 21.21
CA CYS A 729 -13.54 -7.61 21.82
C CYS A 729 -13.87 -6.49 20.83
N LEU A 730 -14.43 -5.38 21.32
CA LEU A 730 -14.71 -4.19 20.53
C LEU A 730 -13.73 -3.08 20.90
N PHE A 731 -12.94 -2.59 19.95
CA PHE A 731 -12.11 -1.40 20.11
C PHE A 731 -12.80 -0.21 19.44
N VAL A 732 -13.25 0.75 20.23
CA VAL A 732 -13.75 2.05 19.76
C VAL A 732 -12.64 3.08 20.01
N GLY A 733 -11.61 3.07 19.16
CA GLY A 733 -10.41 3.90 19.33
C GLY A 733 -9.10 3.15 19.02
N SER A 734 -8.04 3.46 19.78
CA SER A 734 -6.66 3.02 19.49
C SER A 734 -6.03 2.23 20.62
N ILE A 735 -5.09 1.36 20.28
CA ILE A 735 -4.22 0.66 21.25
C ILE A 735 -2.76 1.08 21.09
N VAL A 736 -2.08 1.38 22.20
CA VAL A 736 -0.67 1.79 22.24
C VAL A 736 0.06 1.02 23.34
N SER A 737 1.35 0.76 23.17
CA SER A 737 2.16 0.06 24.18
C SER A 737 3.32 0.92 24.69
N ASP A 738 3.95 0.47 25.78
CA ASP A 738 5.35 0.80 26.07
C ASP A 738 6.26 0.23 24.95
N THR A 739 7.53 0.64 24.92
CA THR A 739 8.47 0.23 23.86
C THR A 739 9.59 -0.64 24.46
N PRO A 740 9.47 -1.97 24.41
CA PRO A 740 10.55 -2.88 24.77
C PRO A 740 11.79 -2.64 23.90
N SER A 741 12.97 -2.66 24.51
CA SER A 741 14.25 -2.53 23.82
C SER A 741 14.59 -3.80 23.03
N GLY A 742 14.34 -4.97 23.63
CA GLY A 742 14.49 -6.28 22.99
C GLY A 742 13.18 -6.80 22.43
N TYR A 743 13.23 -7.46 21.27
CA TYR A 743 12.08 -8.18 20.74
C TYR A 743 11.93 -9.54 21.45
N THR A 744 10.83 -9.72 22.18
CA THR A 744 10.55 -10.95 22.94
C THR A 744 9.12 -11.42 22.67
N HIS A 745 8.88 -11.98 21.48
CA HIS A 745 7.56 -12.40 20.97
C HIS A 745 6.78 -13.31 21.93
N VAL A 746 7.43 -14.17 22.72
CA VAL A 746 6.71 -15.01 23.71
C VAL A 746 6.24 -14.23 24.95
N ARG A 747 6.81 -13.05 25.23
CA ARG A 747 6.53 -12.23 26.44
C ARG A 747 5.72 -10.96 26.15
N ASN A 748 5.97 -10.34 25.00
CA ASN A 748 5.31 -9.12 24.54
C ASN A 748 4.58 -9.43 23.24
N LYS A 749 3.31 -9.81 23.36
CA LYS A 749 2.48 -10.24 22.23
C LYS A 749 1.01 -9.87 22.42
N PHE A 750 0.36 -9.51 21.32
CA PHE A 750 -1.08 -9.28 21.27
C PHE A 750 -1.72 -10.20 20.25
N CYS A 751 -2.79 -10.87 20.66
CA CYS A 751 -3.58 -11.72 19.76
C CYS A 751 -5.03 -11.22 19.74
N PHE A 752 -5.54 -10.87 18.57
CA PHE A 752 -6.93 -10.46 18.35
C PHE A 752 -7.65 -11.62 17.66
N THR A 753 -8.66 -12.20 18.32
CA THR A 753 -9.28 -13.46 17.89
C THR A 753 -10.81 -13.39 17.99
N GLY A 754 -11.51 -14.34 17.35
CA GLY A 754 -12.97 -14.33 17.30
C GLY A 754 -13.51 -13.10 16.58
N GLY A 755 -14.70 -12.64 16.93
CA GLY A 755 -15.35 -11.43 16.39
C GLY A 755 -14.75 -10.11 16.89
N THR A 756 -13.44 -10.09 17.20
CA THR A 756 -12.77 -8.86 17.61
C THR A 756 -12.76 -7.87 16.45
N ARG A 757 -13.07 -6.60 16.73
CA ARG A 757 -13.14 -5.55 15.69
C ARG A 757 -12.73 -4.18 16.22
N PHE A 758 -12.29 -3.34 15.29
CA PHE A 758 -11.95 -1.94 15.51
C PHE A 758 -12.95 -1.06 14.77
N VAL A 759 -13.47 -0.05 15.45
CA VAL A 759 -14.49 0.87 14.92
C VAL A 759 -14.19 2.29 15.37
N THR A 760 -14.69 3.27 14.64
CA THR A 760 -14.60 4.69 15.00
C THR A 760 -15.70 5.13 15.97
N GLU A 761 -16.85 4.46 15.92
CA GLU A 761 -18.00 4.69 16.78
C GLU A 761 -18.63 3.36 17.24
N HIS A 762 -19.23 3.36 18.43
CA HIS A 762 -19.85 2.17 18.98
C HIS A 762 -21.09 1.77 18.16
N PRO A 763 -21.14 0.56 17.56
CA PRO A 763 -22.12 0.22 16.54
C PRO A 763 -23.56 0.17 17.08
N ALA A 764 -23.75 -0.25 18.33
CA ALA A 764 -25.08 -0.31 18.94
C ALA A 764 -25.46 0.97 19.70
N GLU A 765 -24.50 1.83 20.02
CA GLU A 765 -24.69 2.99 20.92
C GLU A 765 -23.84 4.21 20.47
N PRO A 766 -23.98 4.68 19.22
CA PRO A 766 -23.10 5.73 18.67
C PRO A 766 -23.27 7.09 19.37
N ALA A 767 -24.40 7.31 20.03
CA ALA A 767 -24.66 8.54 20.79
C ALA A 767 -24.24 8.47 22.26
N ASN A 768 -23.72 7.34 22.75
CA ASN A 768 -23.34 7.16 24.15
C ASN A 768 -21.89 7.65 24.37
N PRO A 769 -21.66 8.76 25.09
CA PRO A 769 -20.31 9.29 25.31
C PRO A 769 -19.43 8.38 26.17
N ASP A 770 -19.99 7.45 26.94
CA ASP A 770 -19.21 6.50 27.75
C ASP A 770 -18.65 5.34 26.91
N LEU A 771 -19.22 5.09 25.73
CA LEU A 771 -18.83 4.03 24.80
C LEU A 771 -18.14 4.56 23.53
N ASN A 772 -17.87 5.86 23.46
CA ASN A 772 -17.19 6.50 22.33
C ASN A 772 -16.01 7.38 22.80
N PRO A 773 -14.97 7.55 21.97
CA PRO A 773 -13.83 8.41 22.28
C PRO A 773 -14.22 9.86 22.55
N GLU A 774 -13.37 10.54 23.32
CA GLU A 774 -13.53 11.97 23.55
C GLU A 774 -13.16 12.77 22.28
N PRO A 775 -13.87 13.85 21.95
CA PRO A 775 -13.61 14.62 20.74
C PRO A 775 -12.17 15.15 20.62
N ASP A 776 -11.53 15.47 21.74
CA ASP A 776 -10.16 16.01 21.79
C ASP A 776 -9.10 14.94 21.44
N ASP A 777 -9.41 13.65 21.63
CA ASP A 777 -8.50 12.53 21.34
C ASP A 777 -8.63 12.03 19.90
N LEU A 778 -9.73 12.38 19.20
CA LEU A 778 -10.04 11.87 17.86
C LEU A 778 -8.94 12.20 16.84
N GLU A 779 -8.28 13.35 16.96
CA GLU A 779 -7.19 13.71 16.05
C GLU A 779 -6.04 12.69 16.12
N GLU A 780 -5.67 12.24 17.32
CA GLU A 780 -4.59 11.27 17.52
C GLU A 780 -5.05 9.84 17.23
N ILE A 781 -6.27 9.47 17.64
CA ILE A 781 -6.86 8.15 17.37
C ILE A 781 -6.93 7.89 15.86
N ASN A 782 -7.30 8.90 15.06
CA ASN A 782 -7.41 8.78 13.61
C ASN A 782 -6.06 8.59 12.90
N LYS A 783 -4.93 8.86 13.56
CA LYS A 783 -3.58 8.64 12.99
C LYS A 783 -3.16 7.17 13.04
N SER A 784 -3.70 6.36 13.93
CA SER A 784 -3.30 4.97 14.12
C SER A 784 -4.30 4.16 14.95
N SER A 785 -4.80 3.05 14.41
CA SER A 785 -5.52 2.05 15.20
C SER A 785 -4.62 1.33 16.21
N MET A 786 -3.34 1.12 15.89
CA MET A 786 -2.40 0.44 16.79
C MET A 786 -0.95 0.90 16.63
N MET A 787 -0.30 1.15 17.77
CA MET A 787 1.09 1.59 17.85
C MET A 787 1.90 0.78 18.87
N LEU A 788 2.41 -0.37 18.41
CA LEU A 788 2.94 -1.47 19.23
C LEU A 788 4.38 -1.86 18.82
N PRO A 789 5.33 -0.90 18.79
CA PRO A 789 6.71 -1.16 18.36
C PRO A 789 7.35 -2.28 19.18
N ASN A 790 8.04 -3.18 18.50
CA ASN A 790 8.73 -4.33 19.08
C ASN A 790 7.84 -5.37 19.79
N TYR A 791 6.52 -5.35 19.56
CA TYR A 791 5.60 -6.43 19.94
C TYR A 791 5.37 -7.39 18.77
N SER A 792 5.12 -8.66 19.07
CA SER A 792 4.49 -9.59 18.13
C SER A 792 2.99 -9.35 18.13
N VAL A 793 2.36 -9.27 16.96
CA VAL A 793 0.92 -9.03 16.84
C VAL A 793 0.31 -10.06 15.92
N ASP A 794 -0.70 -10.78 16.40
CA ASP A 794 -1.50 -11.68 15.59
C ASP A 794 -2.93 -11.12 15.49
N ILE A 795 -3.41 -10.98 14.27
CA ILE A 795 -4.79 -10.66 13.94
C ILE A 795 -5.40 -11.90 13.31
N GLY A 796 -6.43 -12.44 13.94
CA GLY A 796 -6.93 -13.78 13.67
C GLY A 796 -6.14 -14.87 14.40
N ALA A 797 -6.64 -16.10 14.31
CA ALA A 797 -5.97 -17.33 14.73
C ALA A 797 -5.50 -18.14 13.50
N PHE A 798 -4.71 -19.20 13.75
CA PHE A 798 -4.24 -20.14 12.71
C PHE A 798 -5.36 -20.99 12.06
N ASN A 799 -6.60 -20.83 12.50
CA ASN A 799 -7.81 -21.27 11.80
C ASN A 799 -8.91 -20.25 12.11
N SER A 800 -8.86 -19.10 11.44
CA SER A 800 -9.78 -17.98 11.70
C SER A 800 -11.13 -18.24 11.02
N PRO A 801 -12.25 -18.17 11.77
CA PRO A 801 -13.57 -18.25 11.16
C PRO A 801 -13.81 -17.10 10.16
N THR A 802 -14.30 -17.43 8.98
CA THR A 802 -14.70 -16.47 7.94
C THR A 802 -16.21 -16.25 8.01
N ASP A 803 -16.68 -15.11 7.51
CA ASP A 803 -18.10 -14.75 7.45
C ASP A 803 -18.85 -15.46 6.30
N THR A 804 -18.14 -16.11 5.38
CA THR A 804 -18.72 -16.99 4.36
C THR A 804 -18.91 -18.43 4.86
N PHE A 805 -18.21 -18.83 5.93
CA PHE A 805 -18.34 -20.17 6.49
C PHE A 805 -19.62 -20.34 7.30
N VAL A 806 -20.49 -21.26 6.87
CA VAL A 806 -21.76 -21.53 7.54
C VAL A 806 -21.58 -22.54 8.69
N GLY A 807 -22.03 -22.16 9.89
CA GLY A 807 -22.07 -23.05 11.06
C GLY A 807 -20.81 -23.07 11.93
N GLY A 808 -19.87 -22.14 11.69
CA GLY A 808 -18.68 -21.94 12.52
C GLY A 808 -18.89 -20.97 13.69
N PRO A 809 -17.83 -20.69 14.47
CA PRO A 809 -17.81 -19.62 15.48
C PRO A 809 -18.03 -18.22 14.86
N PRO A 810 -18.26 -17.18 15.67
CA PRO A 810 -18.36 -15.81 15.17
C PRO A 810 -17.18 -15.45 14.25
N PRO A 811 -17.45 -14.87 13.06
CA PRO A 811 -16.42 -14.55 12.09
C PRO A 811 -15.51 -13.44 12.59
N HIS A 812 -14.24 -13.54 12.24
CA HIS A 812 -13.27 -12.48 12.50
C HIS A 812 -13.38 -11.40 11.42
N ASN A 813 -13.49 -10.13 11.82
CA ASN A 813 -13.57 -9.00 10.89
C ASN A 813 -12.91 -7.74 11.47
N VAL A 814 -11.62 -7.56 11.21
CA VAL A 814 -10.83 -6.44 11.74
C VAL A 814 -10.62 -5.36 10.68
N HIS A 815 -10.88 -4.11 11.05
CA HIS A 815 -10.67 -2.93 10.21
C HIS A 815 -9.67 -2.00 10.87
N LEU A 816 -8.47 -1.91 10.32
CA LEU A 816 -7.41 -1.04 10.82
C LEU A 816 -7.25 0.18 9.92
N GLN A 817 -6.92 1.32 10.52
CA GLN A 817 -6.71 2.56 9.80
C GLN A 817 -5.48 3.34 10.27
N GLY A 818 -4.92 4.11 9.35
CA GLY A 818 -3.77 4.98 9.59
C GLY A 818 -2.46 4.21 9.61
N MET A 819 -1.53 4.61 10.47
CA MET A 819 -0.24 3.95 10.57
C MET A 819 -0.26 2.84 11.62
N ILE A 820 -0.12 1.61 11.17
CA ILE A 820 -0.11 0.41 12.00
C ILE A 820 1.33 0.03 12.28
N VAL A 821 1.70 0.02 13.56
CA VAL A 821 3.10 -0.23 13.99
C VAL A 821 3.15 -1.49 14.84
N ALA A 822 4.05 -2.40 14.48
CA ALA A 822 4.33 -3.63 15.24
C ALA A 822 5.82 -3.97 15.16
N GLY A 823 6.31 -4.85 16.03
CA GLY A 823 7.61 -5.50 15.82
C GLY A 823 7.53 -6.43 14.60
N VAL A 824 6.59 -7.36 14.67
CA VAL A 824 6.17 -8.27 13.59
C VAL A 824 4.65 -8.39 13.66
N ILE A 825 3.99 -8.54 12.51
CA ILE A 825 2.54 -8.68 12.45
C ILE A 825 2.11 -9.82 11.52
N ASP A 826 1.16 -10.61 12.01
CA ASP A 826 0.46 -11.63 11.26
C ASP A 826 -1.02 -11.26 11.11
N LEU A 827 -1.55 -11.35 9.90
CA LEU A 827 -2.95 -11.08 9.57
C LEU A 827 -3.59 -12.32 8.96
N ARG A 828 -4.69 -12.82 9.54
CA ARG A 828 -5.46 -13.98 9.08
C ARG A 828 -6.97 -13.71 9.22
N GLY A 829 -7.79 -14.52 8.54
CA GLY A 829 -9.24 -14.32 8.48
C GLY A 829 -9.63 -13.08 7.66
N THR A 830 -10.76 -12.46 7.97
CA THR A 830 -11.18 -11.22 7.29
C THR A 830 -10.57 -10.00 7.96
N THR A 831 -9.70 -9.28 7.23
CA THR A 831 -9.00 -8.09 7.73
C THR A 831 -8.84 -7.03 6.64
N THR A 832 -9.22 -5.79 6.93
CA THR A 832 -8.95 -4.62 6.07
C THR A 832 -7.98 -3.68 6.75
N VAL A 833 -6.98 -3.19 6.02
CA VAL A 833 -6.01 -2.20 6.50
C VAL A 833 -6.02 -1.01 5.54
N ASP A 834 -6.58 0.11 5.99
CA ASP A 834 -6.60 1.38 5.26
C ASP A 834 -5.49 2.30 5.79
N GLY A 835 -4.28 2.16 5.23
CA GLY A 835 -3.12 2.94 5.63
C GLY A 835 -1.79 2.23 5.34
N THR A 836 -0.91 2.16 6.33
CA THR A 836 0.45 1.61 6.17
C THR A 836 0.83 0.70 7.33
N LEU A 837 1.47 -0.43 7.02
CA LEU A 837 2.12 -1.32 7.99
C LEU A 837 3.60 -0.96 8.09
N MET A 838 4.04 -0.53 9.28
CA MET A 838 5.45 -0.21 9.57
C MET A 838 5.97 -1.14 10.67
N LEU A 839 6.90 -2.02 10.29
CA LEU A 839 7.42 -3.03 11.21
C LEU A 839 8.80 -2.64 11.73
N THR A 840 9.08 -2.99 12.99
CA THR A 840 10.25 -2.46 13.71
C THR A 840 11.31 -3.50 14.06
N PHE A 841 11.03 -4.81 13.94
CA PHE A 841 11.98 -5.84 14.33
C PHE A 841 12.79 -6.33 13.13
N ALA A 842 14.10 -6.10 13.15
CA ALA A 842 15.05 -6.67 12.20
C ALA A 842 15.67 -7.94 12.79
N PRO A 843 15.36 -9.14 12.28
CA PRO A 843 15.93 -10.38 12.81
C PRO A 843 17.40 -10.52 12.37
N VAL A 844 18.30 -10.73 13.35
CA VAL A 844 19.73 -10.95 13.11
C VAL A 844 20.20 -12.19 13.86
N ALA A 845 20.87 -13.10 13.17
CA ALA A 845 21.39 -14.32 13.79
C ALA A 845 22.43 -13.99 14.87
N GLY A 846 22.28 -14.58 16.07
CA GLY A 846 23.16 -14.28 17.20
C GLY A 846 22.77 -13.06 18.02
N GLU A 847 21.68 -12.38 17.66
CA GLU A 847 21.12 -11.27 18.42
C GLU A 847 19.68 -11.57 18.87
N GLY A 848 19.18 -10.79 19.84
CA GLY A 848 17.78 -10.87 20.27
C GLY A 848 17.30 -12.30 20.61
N PRO A 849 16.12 -12.73 20.13
CA PRO A 849 15.59 -14.08 20.38
C PRO A 849 16.34 -15.19 19.60
N LEU A 850 17.31 -14.84 18.76
CA LEU A 850 18.10 -15.76 17.93
C LEU A 850 19.49 -16.03 18.52
N GLN A 851 19.64 -15.93 19.85
CA GLN A 851 20.82 -16.39 20.56
C GLN A 851 20.49 -17.17 21.82
N GLN A 852 21.40 -18.08 22.19
CA GLN A 852 21.41 -18.73 23.48
C GLN A 852 22.86 -18.90 23.95
N TYR A 853 23.17 -18.43 25.17
CA TYR A 853 24.53 -18.44 25.73
C TYR A 853 25.60 -17.79 24.82
N GLY A 854 25.22 -16.72 24.11
CA GLY A 854 26.09 -16.01 23.17
C GLY A 854 26.38 -16.78 21.87
N GLN A 855 25.66 -17.87 21.59
CA GLN A 855 25.71 -18.59 20.32
C GLN A 855 24.45 -18.31 19.50
N PRO A 856 24.55 -18.12 18.17
CA PRO A 856 23.39 -18.04 17.29
C PRO A 856 22.53 -19.32 17.37
N VAL A 857 21.22 -19.14 17.49
CA VAL A 857 20.22 -20.23 17.42
C VAL A 857 19.03 -19.80 16.58
N GLY A 858 18.31 -20.77 16.01
CA GLY A 858 17.15 -20.50 15.17
C GLY A 858 17.52 -19.96 13.79
N ASN A 859 16.52 -19.42 13.08
CA ASN A 859 16.65 -18.89 11.73
C ASN A 859 16.04 -17.47 11.69
N PRO A 860 16.80 -16.43 11.30
CA PRO A 860 16.25 -15.09 11.08
C PRO A 860 15.04 -15.05 10.16
N ALA A 861 15.01 -15.89 9.12
CA ALA A 861 13.90 -15.99 8.17
C ALA A 861 12.59 -16.52 8.79
N GLY A 862 12.64 -17.07 10.01
CA GLY A 862 11.46 -17.50 10.76
C GLY A 862 10.70 -16.35 11.44
N PHE A 863 11.20 -15.11 11.37
CA PHE A 863 10.46 -13.91 11.78
C PHE A 863 9.97 -13.20 10.53
N ASN A 864 8.66 -13.28 10.29
CA ASN A 864 8.02 -12.85 9.04
C ASN A 864 6.77 -12.04 9.34
N ALA A 865 6.44 -11.11 8.44
CA ALA A 865 5.17 -10.41 8.42
C ALA A 865 4.21 -11.16 7.51
N THR A 866 3.32 -11.94 8.08
CA THR A 866 2.52 -12.91 7.33
C THR A 866 1.10 -12.43 7.16
N LEU A 867 0.71 -12.13 5.93
CA LEU A 867 -0.66 -11.82 5.55
C LEU A 867 -1.22 -13.04 4.83
N GLY A 868 -2.19 -13.71 5.43
CA GLY A 868 -2.77 -14.96 4.95
C GLY A 868 -2.15 -16.19 5.58
N TYR A 869 -2.27 -17.34 4.91
CA TYR A 869 -1.82 -18.62 5.43
C TYR A 869 -0.60 -19.14 4.69
N PHE A 870 0.38 -19.63 5.46
CA PHE A 870 1.63 -20.22 5.00
C PHE A 870 2.00 -21.39 5.91
N GLY A 871 2.83 -22.29 5.38
CA GLY A 871 3.28 -23.47 6.10
C GLY A 871 4.68 -23.33 6.70
N PRO A 872 5.07 -24.33 7.52
CA PRO A 872 6.46 -24.48 7.96
C PRO A 872 7.47 -24.54 6.80
N ASP A 873 7.09 -25.11 5.66
CA ASP A 873 7.93 -25.22 4.47
C ASP A 873 8.17 -23.87 3.75
N ASP A 874 7.37 -22.83 4.05
CA ASP A 874 7.61 -21.45 3.55
C ASP A 874 8.43 -20.60 4.54
N GLY A 875 8.74 -21.16 5.71
CA GLY A 875 9.37 -20.49 6.85
C GLY A 875 8.40 -19.91 7.89
N ASP A 876 7.10 -20.22 7.83
CA ASP A 876 6.13 -19.92 8.89
C ASP A 876 5.91 -21.16 9.78
N GLY A 877 6.87 -21.41 10.66
CA GLY A 877 6.89 -22.62 11.49
C GLY A 877 5.75 -22.70 12.52
N GLU A 878 5.12 -21.59 12.87
CA GLU A 878 4.03 -21.57 13.86
C GLU A 878 2.66 -21.86 13.23
N ALA A 879 2.54 -21.82 11.91
CA ALA A 879 1.26 -21.91 11.21
C ALA A 879 0.95 -23.30 10.63
N LEU A 880 -0.31 -23.44 10.21
CA LEU A 880 -0.81 -24.57 9.43
C LEU A 880 -0.81 -24.17 7.96
N ASP A 881 -0.33 -25.06 7.08
CA ASP A 881 -0.52 -24.88 5.63
C ASP A 881 -1.87 -25.49 5.21
N PRO A 882 -2.87 -24.68 4.82
CA PRO A 882 -4.16 -25.18 4.41
C PRO A 882 -4.10 -26.16 3.24
N GLU A 883 -3.10 -26.06 2.37
CA GLU A 883 -2.92 -26.92 1.20
C GLU A 883 -2.56 -28.36 1.59
N THR A 884 -1.92 -28.54 2.75
CA THR A 884 -1.49 -29.85 3.27
C THR A 884 -2.48 -30.50 4.24
N LEU A 885 -3.55 -29.79 4.60
CA LEU A 885 -4.54 -30.29 5.56
C LEU A 885 -5.24 -31.56 5.07
N THR A 886 -5.52 -32.44 6.02
CA THR A 886 -6.19 -33.71 5.75
C THR A 886 -7.66 -33.48 5.37
N VAL A 887 -8.09 -34.10 4.28
CA VAL A 887 -9.50 -34.09 3.85
C VAL A 887 -10.25 -35.24 4.52
N TYR A 888 -11.22 -34.90 5.37
CA TYR A 888 -12.10 -35.84 6.05
C TYR A 888 -13.55 -35.61 5.59
N ASN A 889 -14.19 -36.66 5.05
CA ASN A 889 -15.55 -36.58 4.49
C ASN A 889 -15.77 -35.43 3.47
N GLY A 890 -14.74 -35.12 2.67
CA GLY A 890 -14.80 -34.06 1.66
C GLY A 890 -14.51 -32.65 2.18
N GLN A 891 -14.18 -32.48 3.46
CA GLN A 891 -13.82 -31.20 4.07
C GLN A 891 -12.40 -31.24 4.63
N ARG A 892 -11.62 -30.18 4.42
CA ARG A 892 -10.32 -30.02 5.09
C ARG A 892 -10.54 -29.79 6.58
N ILE A 893 -9.77 -30.47 7.42
CA ILE A 893 -9.83 -30.32 8.87
C ILE A 893 -8.48 -29.84 9.42
N VAL A 894 -8.50 -29.02 10.46
CA VAL A 894 -7.28 -28.54 11.14
C VAL A 894 -6.88 -29.44 12.32
N GLY A 895 -7.78 -30.32 12.77
CA GLY A 895 -7.55 -31.22 13.87
C GLY A 895 -8.84 -31.82 14.43
N TRP A 896 -8.75 -32.42 15.60
CA TRP A 896 -9.88 -32.99 16.33
C TRP A 896 -9.99 -32.40 17.72
N ASP A 897 -11.20 -31.95 18.05
CA ASP A 897 -11.63 -31.55 19.39
C ASP A 897 -11.99 -32.82 20.18
N LEU A 898 -11.31 -33.08 21.28
CA LEU A 898 -11.55 -34.26 22.11
C LEU A 898 -12.40 -33.96 23.36
N ASP A 899 -12.48 -32.70 23.79
CA ASP A 899 -13.10 -32.32 25.06
C ASP A 899 -14.31 -31.36 24.92
N GLY A 900 -14.60 -30.94 23.70
CA GLY A 900 -15.76 -30.12 23.33
C GLY A 900 -15.54 -28.62 23.53
N ASP A 901 -14.30 -28.15 23.68
CA ASP A 901 -13.99 -26.73 23.87
C ASP A 901 -13.93 -25.92 22.55
N GLY A 902 -14.00 -26.63 21.40
CA GLY A 902 -13.95 -26.07 20.06
C GLY A 902 -12.54 -25.83 19.51
N LEU A 903 -11.50 -26.35 20.17
CA LEU A 903 -10.09 -26.26 19.76
C LEU A 903 -9.49 -27.64 19.46
N PRO A 904 -8.49 -27.71 18.56
CA PRO A 904 -7.88 -29.00 18.20
C PRO A 904 -6.93 -29.48 19.30
N ASP A 905 -7.21 -30.65 19.86
CA ASP A 905 -6.32 -31.38 20.76
C ASP A 905 -5.38 -32.32 20.02
N LEU A 906 -5.88 -32.88 18.91
CA LEU A 906 -5.10 -33.68 17.97
C LEU A 906 -4.91 -32.90 16.67
N ASN A 907 -3.73 -33.03 16.09
CA ASN A 907 -3.40 -32.44 14.79
C ASN A 907 -4.21 -33.10 13.67
N HIS A 908 -4.33 -32.41 12.53
CA HIS A 908 -5.10 -32.90 11.37
C HIS A 908 -4.62 -34.26 10.82
N ASP A 909 -3.33 -34.58 10.96
CA ASP A 909 -2.71 -35.81 10.49
C ASP A 909 -2.86 -36.99 11.48
N GLN A 910 -3.44 -36.73 12.65
CA GLN A 910 -3.71 -37.73 13.67
C GLN A 910 -5.13 -38.27 13.56
N ILE A 911 -5.28 -39.57 13.82
CA ILE A 911 -6.57 -40.25 13.79
C ILE A 911 -7.00 -40.53 15.23
N PRO A 912 -8.16 -40.03 15.68
CA PRO A 912 -8.69 -40.35 17.00
C PRO A 912 -8.87 -41.86 17.17
N THR A 913 -8.56 -42.34 18.37
CA THR A 913 -8.81 -43.72 18.76
C THR A 913 -10.31 -44.02 18.82
N ALA A 914 -10.69 -45.31 18.76
CA ALA A 914 -12.09 -45.71 18.89
C ALA A 914 -12.73 -45.28 20.22
N ALA A 915 -11.92 -45.10 21.28
CA ALA A 915 -12.39 -44.62 22.58
C ALA A 915 -12.67 -43.11 22.55
N GLU A 916 -11.80 -42.32 21.92
CA GLU A 916 -11.98 -40.86 21.74
C GLU A 916 -13.19 -40.56 20.84
N LEU A 917 -13.37 -41.29 19.74
CA LEU A 917 -14.58 -41.17 18.92
C LEU A 917 -15.85 -41.50 19.71
N ALA A 918 -15.81 -42.55 20.56
CA ALA A 918 -16.93 -42.90 21.42
C ALA A 918 -17.17 -41.87 22.54
N ALA A 919 -16.15 -41.08 22.91
CA ALA A 919 -16.22 -40.01 23.88
C ALA A 919 -16.72 -38.68 23.29
N GLY A 920 -16.86 -38.58 21.95
CA GLY A 920 -17.40 -37.40 21.28
C GLY A 920 -16.39 -36.61 20.45
N ALA A 921 -15.22 -37.17 20.13
CA ALA A 921 -14.23 -36.50 19.30
C ALA A 921 -14.83 -35.96 17.99
N THR A 922 -14.69 -34.66 17.77
CA THR A 922 -15.32 -33.94 16.66
C THR A 922 -14.25 -33.30 15.77
N PRO A 923 -14.30 -33.47 14.44
CA PRO A 923 -13.34 -32.83 13.57
C PRO A 923 -13.58 -31.32 13.52
N ILE A 924 -12.51 -30.53 13.59
CA ILE A 924 -12.60 -29.07 13.42
C ILE A 924 -12.30 -28.75 11.96
N PRO A 925 -13.25 -28.17 11.23
CA PRO A 925 -13.04 -27.82 9.84
C PRO A 925 -12.05 -26.66 9.70
N PHE A 926 -11.34 -26.64 8.57
CA PHE A 926 -10.73 -25.41 8.11
C PHE A 926 -11.84 -24.45 7.68
N TYR A 927 -11.90 -23.27 8.28
CA TYR A 927 -12.98 -22.32 8.03
C TYR A 927 -12.83 -21.56 6.70
N GLY A 928 -11.66 -21.61 6.08
CA GLY A 928 -11.35 -20.90 4.84
C GLY A 928 -10.19 -19.93 5.01
N TYR A 929 -9.73 -19.37 3.89
CA TYR A 929 -8.63 -18.40 3.88
C TYR A 929 -9.04 -17.02 4.41
N GLY A 930 -10.34 -16.69 4.40
CA GLY A 930 -10.83 -15.35 4.66
C GLY A 930 -10.41 -14.40 3.53
N ARG A 931 -10.42 -13.09 3.81
CA ARG A 931 -10.03 -12.06 2.84
C ARG A 931 -9.25 -10.93 3.52
N ILE A 932 -8.08 -10.62 2.98
CA ILE A 932 -7.23 -9.55 3.49
C ILE A 932 -7.05 -8.50 2.41
N THR A 933 -7.37 -7.25 2.72
CA THR A 933 -7.14 -6.12 1.81
C THR A 933 -6.30 -5.07 2.50
N LEU A 934 -5.19 -4.70 1.87
CA LEU A 934 -4.36 -3.60 2.30
C LEU A 934 -4.47 -2.47 1.30
N ASN A 935 -5.13 -1.38 1.69
CA ASN A 935 -5.27 -0.16 0.92
C ASN A 935 -4.29 0.88 1.44
N TRP A 936 -3.28 1.20 0.65
CA TRP A 936 -2.41 2.32 0.95
C TRP A 936 -3.18 3.63 0.81
N ASP A 937 -3.39 4.30 1.93
CA ASP A 937 -3.97 5.64 1.99
C ASP A 937 -2.87 6.67 2.32
N PRO A 938 -2.31 7.36 1.30
CA PRO A 938 -1.30 8.38 1.50
C PRO A 938 -1.81 9.67 2.12
N ASP A 939 -3.13 9.88 2.19
CA ASP A 939 -3.74 11.12 2.65
C ASP A 939 -4.10 11.10 4.13
N ARG A 940 -3.95 9.94 4.79
CA ARG A 940 -4.12 9.82 6.25
C ARG A 940 -3.07 10.65 7.01
N PRO A 941 -3.49 11.40 8.04
CA PRO A 941 -2.58 12.06 8.97
C PRO A 941 -1.60 11.05 9.60
N MET A 942 -0.33 11.42 9.68
CA MET A 942 0.70 10.58 10.29
C MET A 942 0.99 11.02 11.73
N PRO A 943 1.40 10.09 12.60
CA PRO A 943 2.02 10.44 13.88
C PRO A 943 3.31 11.26 13.71
N ASP A 944 3.57 12.15 14.66
CA ASP A 944 4.85 12.86 14.76
C ASP A 944 5.99 11.92 15.15
N GLY A 945 7.25 12.31 14.94
CA GLY A 945 8.44 11.57 15.40
C GLY A 945 9.14 10.70 14.36
N ILE A 946 8.43 10.29 13.30
CA ILE A 946 8.95 9.31 12.34
C ILE A 946 9.68 10.03 11.21
N MET A 947 10.97 9.80 11.04
CA MET A 947 11.76 10.50 10.02
C MET A 947 11.47 9.96 8.62
N LEU A 948 10.67 10.68 7.83
CA LEU A 948 10.32 10.31 6.45
C LEU A 948 10.42 11.50 5.49
N PRO A 949 10.73 11.24 4.19
CA PRO A 949 10.82 12.28 3.19
C PRO A 949 9.46 12.93 2.91
N VAL A 950 9.48 14.24 2.66
CA VAL A 950 8.31 15.01 2.22
C VAL A 950 8.01 14.72 0.75
N SER A 951 6.73 14.62 0.42
CA SER A 951 6.24 14.41 -0.94
C SER A 951 5.55 15.66 -1.48
N ALA A 952 5.66 15.88 -2.79
CA ALA A 952 4.83 16.83 -3.53
C ALA A 952 3.92 16.06 -4.48
N VAL A 953 2.60 16.18 -4.30
CA VAL A 953 1.62 15.37 -5.03
C VAL A 953 0.71 16.28 -5.85
N VAL A 954 0.37 15.84 -7.05
CA VAL A 954 -0.55 16.56 -7.95
C VAL A 954 -1.95 16.58 -7.32
N ARG A 955 -2.60 17.76 -7.25
CA ARG A 955 -4.03 17.84 -6.92
C ARG A 955 -4.87 17.65 -8.17
N GLU A 956 -5.57 16.54 -8.27
CA GLU A 956 -6.43 16.23 -9.42
C GLU A 956 -7.51 17.30 -9.64
N GLY A 957 -7.92 17.50 -10.89
CA GLY A 957 -8.93 18.50 -11.26
C GLY A 957 -8.49 19.97 -11.20
N THR A 958 -7.26 20.26 -10.79
CA THR A 958 -6.74 21.65 -10.72
C THR A 958 -6.01 22.11 -11.99
N TYR A 959 -5.81 21.22 -12.97
CA TYR A 959 -5.25 21.55 -14.29
C TYR A 959 -6.13 22.58 -15.01
N LYS A 960 -5.54 23.68 -15.47
CA LYS A 960 -6.23 24.64 -16.34
C LYS A 960 -5.32 25.16 -17.44
N GLU A 961 -5.90 25.36 -18.61
CA GLU A 961 -5.27 26.08 -19.73
C GLU A 961 -5.72 27.53 -19.74
N GLY A 962 -4.76 28.46 -19.82
CA GLY A 962 -5.00 29.90 -19.73
C GLY A 962 -5.02 30.42 -18.28
N HIS A 963 -4.96 31.75 -18.17
CA HIS A 963 -5.05 32.48 -16.90
C HIS A 963 -6.49 32.82 -16.53
#